data_AF-A0AAD7MHE2-F1
#
_entry.id   AF-A0AAD7MHE2-F1
#
_cell.length_a   1.000
_cell.length_b   1.000
_cell.length_c   1.000
_cell.angle_alpha   90.00
_cell.angle_beta   90.00
_cell.angle_gamma   90.00
#
_symmetry.space_group_name_H-M   'P 1'
#
loop_
_entity.id
_entity.type
_entity.pdbx_description
1 polymer ?
#
loop_
_entity_poly.entity_id
_entity_poly.type
_entity_poly.pdbx_seq_one_letter_code
_entity_poly.pdbx_strand_id
1 'polypeptide(L)'
;MDPKDWQDPTLNIAYSRGGGGQSLSGTSVKCLLLIDAAGIPVECAERHTTCQGSKVCPNSNVDELSVPHTRASREDVRERLRKDREDRLQYVSPTRDIFLKTSAYLAALEKLGCSRPLFEVTTLSMTEEEEREAKDLYLLQTQRGYRMKEGLCKGRIVFDYDDNSRPYISINDGSYHLEYIEAVICGDEREATQIEEAVLSFGYGPLADCSTVANCSQQKAYCPFPHRDEGKNLTQPLMRRLDCSSKFRVFEPKEEYRKACPFILIVTSGTHPHPVPLPTKTPPKIRAKLMEILGMLAEDLPDITPRRFVRHPIVQSFLTSKFPFPAYIKHAIEGHCPFGTGWAGVVNLKAQQDANLPPAKRYIRRIIAIPMKTLARHDEDEQETDKDDMIRIIICMAVEASQRLLSSGQYLQSDIAFRRIVGFLEFEMACMERDANTSLIFCRVYINRQSAAAHQRVFEEIEAIVKEDTGKCLKWRHLHASSTDGSDEYRDLILSWTADQHRGQAKGLGLHLQKLASNMAIKADLHEPERNIQDLDPYDHLRRIFRICTVHDFRNINKCAVPEDVRWLMRGLVCIEHDDWDGTLLKIREKGGKPGNDWVNDKESSKFFFPGICWERSFIPIDIWNAGDANSNLIESVHRDVNREGVHCTLLGGLKKGQSFDVLKMKTLTTYESYGITPSYKTGHISENVFHNLKRKSNAQHRVLAGEDQKIERHNEKLLKSLNTVVKAKKAVSAKRQELLEESRPEKRQKLSIELEKKQKTEERARNALEKQRAEQSSLKKGSGKVELLIAE
;
A
#
# COMPACT_ATOMS: atom_id res chain seq x y z
N MET A 1 -38.64 18.79 15.09
CA MET A 1 -38.52 17.65 14.15
C MET A 1 -39.73 17.67 13.22
N ASP A 2 -39.65 17.05 12.05
CA ASP A 2 -40.81 16.97 11.14
C ASP A 2 -41.77 15.89 11.67
N PRO A 3 -43.02 16.23 12.05
CA PRO A 3 -44.00 15.23 12.48
C PRO A 3 -44.39 14.23 11.40
N LYS A 4 -44.18 14.56 10.12
CA LYS A 4 -44.49 13.70 8.96
C LYS A 4 -43.33 12.77 8.56
N ASP A 5 -42.10 13.09 8.99
CA ASP A 5 -40.87 12.29 8.81
C ASP A 5 -40.14 12.21 10.17
N TRP A 6 -40.76 11.52 11.13
CA TRP A 6 -40.30 11.48 12.51
C TRP A 6 -39.07 10.58 12.67
N GLN A 7 -37.90 11.19 12.78
CA GLN A 7 -36.63 10.49 12.96
C GLN A 7 -36.09 10.67 14.36
N ASP A 8 -35.83 9.56 15.04
CA ASP A 8 -35.26 9.54 16.39
C ASP A 8 -33.80 10.05 16.38
N PRO A 9 -33.52 11.25 16.91
CA PRO A 9 -32.18 11.84 16.92
C PRO A 9 -31.23 11.06 17.83
N THR A 10 -31.75 10.24 18.76
CA THR A 10 -30.93 9.47 19.70
C THR A 10 -30.09 8.40 19.01
N LEU A 11 -30.43 8.05 17.76
CA LEU A 11 -29.63 7.17 16.91
C LEU A 11 -28.30 7.80 16.45
N ASN A 12 -28.12 9.11 16.63
CA ASN A 12 -26.88 9.84 16.32
C ASN A 12 -25.94 10.03 17.52
N ILE A 13 -26.29 9.48 18.70
CA ILE A 13 -25.43 9.55 19.89
C ILE A 13 -24.17 8.71 19.64
N ALA A 14 -22.99 9.34 19.80
CA ALA A 14 -21.69 8.68 19.58
C ALA A 14 -21.35 7.64 20.66
N TYR A 15 -21.87 7.85 21.89
CA TYR A 15 -21.73 6.88 22.98
C TYR A 15 -22.42 5.58 22.64
N SER A 16 -21.70 4.46 22.83
CA SER A 16 -22.32 3.15 22.77
C SER A 16 -23.40 3.05 23.84
N ARG A 17 -24.60 2.65 23.43
CA ARG A 17 -25.76 2.45 24.31
C ARG A 17 -26.02 0.96 24.46
N GLY A 18 -26.21 0.51 25.69
CA GLY A 18 -26.57 -0.87 26.01
C GLY A 18 -28.02 -1.17 25.72
N GLY A 19 -28.38 -2.45 25.79
CA GLY A 19 -29.78 -2.85 25.91
C GLY A 19 -30.34 -2.29 27.21
N GLY A 20 -31.45 -1.56 27.13
CA GLY A 20 -32.16 -1.08 28.30
C GLY A 20 -33.65 -1.28 28.12
N GLY A 21 -34.36 -1.37 29.25
CA GLY A 21 -35.80 -1.56 29.27
C GLY A 21 -36.51 -0.40 28.57
N GLN A 22 -37.44 -0.75 27.67
CA GLN A 22 -38.57 0.12 27.37
C GLN A 22 -39.56 0.02 28.54
N SER A 23 -40.27 1.10 28.84
CA SER A 23 -41.53 0.99 29.58
C SER A 23 -42.36 -0.13 28.93
N LEU A 24 -42.97 -1.01 29.74
CA LEU A 24 -43.87 -2.06 29.26
C LEU A 24 -44.82 -1.45 28.21
N SER A 25 -44.90 -2.08 27.03
CA SER A 25 -45.85 -1.76 25.96
C SER A 25 -47.19 -1.29 26.54
N GLY A 26 -47.43 0.03 26.55
CA GLY A 26 -48.68 0.64 27.03
C GLY A 26 -48.59 1.69 28.15
N THR A 27 -47.48 1.78 28.92
CA THR A 27 -47.34 2.83 29.95
C THR A 27 -46.76 4.11 29.36
N SER A 28 -47.52 5.21 29.40
CA SER A 28 -47.03 6.54 28.99
C SER A 28 -46.72 7.44 30.16
N VAL A 29 -45.73 8.30 29.95
CA VAL A 29 -45.23 9.22 30.97
C VAL A 29 -45.44 10.64 30.47
N LYS A 30 -46.01 11.50 31.32
CA LYS A 30 -46.09 12.94 31.05
C LYS A 30 -44.78 13.61 31.42
N CYS A 31 -44.11 14.20 30.44
CA CYS A 31 -42.88 14.96 30.64
C CYS A 31 -43.22 16.45 30.73
N LEU A 32 -42.96 17.10 31.87
CA LEU A 32 -43.28 18.52 32.10
C LEU A 32 -42.58 19.49 31.13
N LEU A 33 -41.48 19.06 30.51
CA LEU A 33 -40.73 19.86 29.53
C LEU A 33 -41.23 19.68 28.08
N LEU A 34 -42.03 18.66 27.83
CA LEU A 34 -42.60 18.38 26.51
C LEU A 34 -44.08 18.74 26.56
N ILE A 35 -44.38 19.98 26.16
CA ILE A 35 -45.71 20.59 26.23
C ILE A 35 -46.26 20.87 24.83
N ASP A 36 -47.58 20.95 24.72
CA ASP A 36 -48.28 21.41 23.51
C ASP A 36 -48.36 22.95 23.45
N ALA A 37 -49.04 23.48 22.43
CA ALA A 37 -49.22 24.91 22.23
C ALA A 37 -50.04 25.60 23.35
N ALA A 38 -50.80 24.83 24.14
CA ALA A 38 -51.55 25.32 25.29
C ALA A 38 -50.75 25.21 26.60
N GLY A 39 -49.52 24.71 26.55
CA GLY A 39 -48.66 24.51 27.73
C GLY A 39 -48.95 23.23 28.50
N ILE A 40 -49.74 22.30 27.93
CA ILE A 40 -50.12 21.05 28.59
C ILE A 40 -49.08 19.95 28.27
N PRO A 41 -48.57 19.21 29.26
CA PRO A 41 -47.63 18.12 29.04
C PRO A 41 -48.21 17.01 28.15
N VAL A 42 -47.46 16.60 27.13
CA VAL A 42 -47.86 15.54 26.20
C VAL A 42 -47.45 14.15 26.69
N GLU A 43 -48.21 13.13 26.28
CA GLU A 43 -47.89 11.72 26.59
C GLU A 43 -46.66 11.26 25.82
N CYS A 44 -45.65 10.75 26.54
CA CYS A 44 -44.39 10.30 25.97
C CYS A 44 -44.15 8.81 26.23
N ALA A 45 -43.44 8.17 25.31
CA ALA A 45 -42.76 6.91 25.54
C ALA A 45 -41.41 7.18 26.21
N GLU A 46 -41.10 6.45 27.28
CA GLU A 46 -39.83 6.55 27.99
C GLU A 46 -38.91 5.37 27.64
N ARG A 47 -37.65 5.68 27.31
CA ARG A 47 -36.60 4.69 27.06
C ARG A 47 -35.39 4.96 27.92
N HIS A 48 -34.87 3.90 28.55
CA HIS A 48 -33.64 3.96 29.33
C HIS A 48 -32.54 3.21 28.62
N THR A 49 -31.35 3.79 28.54
CA THR A 49 -30.14 3.09 28.08
C THR A 49 -28.95 3.50 28.93
N THR A 50 -27.98 2.62 29.09
CA THR A 50 -26.71 2.94 29.76
C THR A 50 -25.60 3.14 28.74
N CYS A 51 -24.68 4.04 29.04
CA CYS A 51 -23.44 4.11 28.30
C CYS A 51 -22.66 2.80 28.49
N GLN A 52 -22.18 2.20 27.41
CA GLN A 52 -21.38 0.98 27.47
C GLN A 52 -19.90 1.27 27.74
N GLY A 53 -19.50 2.55 27.74
CA GLY A 53 -18.14 2.98 27.94
C GLY A 53 -17.27 2.92 26.68
N SER A 54 -15.96 2.74 26.90
CA SER A 54 -14.95 2.60 25.84
C SER A 54 -14.05 1.38 26.10
N LYS A 55 -13.36 0.92 25.07
CA LYS A 55 -12.30 -0.09 25.16
C LYS A 55 -10.95 0.61 25.05
N VAL A 56 -10.01 0.26 25.91
CA VAL A 56 -8.66 0.83 25.94
C VAL A 56 -7.62 -0.29 25.92
N CYS A 57 -6.41 -0.02 25.43
CA CYS A 57 -5.32 -0.98 25.57
C CYS A 57 -5.01 -1.17 27.07
N PRO A 58 -4.70 -2.41 27.54
CA PRO A 58 -4.24 -2.61 28.91
C PRO A 58 -2.91 -1.89 29.22
N ASN A 59 -2.05 -1.72 28.22
CA ASN A 59 -0.80 -0.98 28.29
C ASN A 59 -0.98 0.54 28.11
N SER A 60 -2.20 1.05 28.24
CA SER A 60 -2.46 2.49 28.32
C SER A 60 -2.37 2.98 29.76
N ASN A 61 -2.09 4.28 29.94
CA ASN A 61 -2.36 4.93 31.22
C ASN A 61 -3.87 5.00 31.47
N VAL A 62 -4.41 3.99 32.14
CA VAL A 62 -5.85 3.84 32.39
C VAL A 62 -6.37 4.98 33.26
N ASP A 63 -5.57 5.49 34.19
CA ASP A 63 -5.99 6.56 35.09
C ASP A 63 -6.23 7.87 34.33
N GLU A 64 -5.35 8.22 33.39
CA GLU A 64 -5.54 9.36 32.49
C GLU A 64 -6.75 9.18 31.57
N LEU A 65 -6.95 7.97 31.03
CA LEU A 65 -8.09 7.69 30.14
C LEU A 65 -9.43 7.61 30.89
N SER A 66 -9.41 7.36 32.20
CA SER A 66 -10.60 7.29 33.05
C SER A 66 -11.00 8.65 33.64
N VAL A 67 -10.30 9.75 33.32
CA VAL A 67 -10.67 11.10 33.74
C VAL A 67 -12.13 11.39 33.32
N PRO A 68 -13.02 11.71 34.28
CA PRO A 68 -14.44 11.81 34.00
C PRO A 68 -14.81 13.09 33.24
N HIS A 69 -15.72 12.97 32.26
CA HIS A 69 -16.38 14.12 31.63
C HIS A 69 -17.90 14.08 31.81
N THR A 70 -18.53 15.25 31.83
CA THR A 70 -20.00 15.43 31.87
C THR A 70 -20.58 15.99 30.57
N ARG A 71 -19.70 16.46 29.68
CA ARG A 71 -20.05 16.99 28.36
C ARG A 71 -19.07 16.44 27.32
N ALA A 72 -19.54 16.33 26.09
CA ALA A 72 -18.68 16.07 24.96
C ALA A 72 -19.18 16.83 23.74
N SER A 73 -18.23 17.42 23.04
CA SER A 73 -18.40 18.16 21.81
C SER A 73 -17.51 17.56 20.72
N ARG A 74 -17.72 18.01 19.48
CA ARG A 74 -16.81 17.67 18.38
C ARG A 74 -15.41 18.26 18.60
N GLU A 75 -15.32 19.35 19.33
CA GLU A 75 -14.03 19.99 19.62
C GLU A 75 -13.22 19.17 20.62
N ASP A 76 -13.87 18.57 21.62
CA ASP A 76 -13.20 17.66 22.56
C ASP A 76 -12.61 16.43 21.84
N VAL A 77 -13.30 15.92 20.81
CA VAL A 77 -12.78 14.82 19.98
C VAL A 77 -11.58 15.25 19.15
N ARG A 78 -11.66 16.43 18.52
CA ARG A 78 -10.56 16.98 17.71
C ARG A 78 -9.32 17.24 18.56
N GLU A 79 -9.51 17.86 19.71
CA GLU A 79 -8.42 18.20 20.62
C GLU A 79 -7.71 16.96 21.13
N ARG A 80 -8.48 15.92 21.49
CA ARG A 80 -7.92 14.62 21.84
C ARG A 80 -7.12 14.00 20.69
N LEU A 81 -7.69 13.95 19.49
CA LEU A 81 -7.00 13.38 18.32
C LEU A 81 -5.76 14.17 17.93
N ARG A 82 -5.78 15.49 18.12
CA ARG A 82 -4.64 16.40 17.94
C ARG A 82 -3.54 16.07 18.94
N LYS A 83 -3.86 15.95 20.23
CA LYS A 83 -2.90 15.55 21.28
C LYS A 83 -2.30 14.17 21.00
N ASP A 84 -3.15 13.17 20.73
CA ASP A 84 -2.70 11.81 20.37
C ASP A 84 -1.76 11.81 19.16
N ARG A 85 -1.93 12.75 18.23
CA ARG A 85 -1.05 12.92 17.06
C ARG A 85 0.24 13.64 17.43
N GLU A 86 0.17 14.72 18.21
CA GLU A 86 1.35 15.47 18.64
C GLU A 86 2.30 14.60 19.46
N ASP A 87 1.77 13.80 20.38
CA ASP A 87 2.54 12.85 21.18
C ASP A 87 3.24 11.82 20.26
N ARG A 88 2.56 11.35 19.20
CA ARG A 88 3.17 10.46 18.20
C ARG A 88 4.22 11.14 17.32
N LEU A 89 4.02 12.42 17.00
CA LEU A 89 4.90 13.19 16.13
C LEU A 89 6.14 13.75 16.83
N GLN A 90 6.14 13.78 18.16
CA GLN A 90 7.26 14.30 18.97
C GLN A 90 8.57 13.53 18.71
N TYR A 91 8.49 12.23 18.41
CA TYR A 91 9.65 11.34 18.27
C TYR A 91 9.76 10.71 16.87
N VAL A 92 9.42 11.47 15.82
CA VAL A 92 9.52 10.97 14.44
C VAL A 92 10.98 10.83 14.03
N SER A 93 11.40 9.59 13.77
CA SER A 93 12.73 9.26 13.25
C SER A 93 12.66 8.10 12.25
N PRO A 94 13.64 7.98 11.33
CA PRO A 94 13.78 6.80 10.47
C PRO A 94 13.85 5.49 11.28
N THR A 95 14.57 5.48 12.40
CA THR A 95 14.67 4.32 13.31
C THR A 95 13.31 3.89 13.85
N ARG A 96 12.46 4.85 14.25
CA ARG A 96 11.08 4.56 14.67
C ARG A 96 10.27 3.92 13.56
N ASP A 97 10.37 4.42 12.34
CA ASP A 97 9.65 3.87 11.18
C ASP A 97 10.07 2.42 10.87
N ILE A 98 11.37 2.13 10.92
CA ILE A 98 11.91 0.78 10.76
C ILE A 98 11.39 -0.13 11.87
N PHE A 99 11.43 0.31 13.12
CA PHE A 99 11.00 -0.48 14.26
C PHE A 99 9.50 -0.80 14.19
N LEU A 100 8.65 0.18 13.90
CA LEU A 100 7.20 -0.04 13.76
C LEU A 100 6.87 -0.99 12.61
N LYS A 101 7.58 -0.88 11.48
CA LYS A 101 7.45 -1.80 10.33
C LYS A 101 7.90 -3.21 10.70
N THR A 102 8.96 -3.35 11.50
CA THR A 102 9.50 -4.62 12.02
C THR A 102 8.54 -5.29 13.00
N SER A 103 8.05 -4.54 13.98
CA SER A 103 7.05 -4.99 14.94
C SER A 103 5.76 -5.45 14.24
N ALA A 104 5.30 -4.69 13.24
CA ALA A 104 4.15 -5.07 12.41
C ALA A 104 4.38 -6.33 11.56
N TYR A 105 5.61 -6.57 11.13
CA TYR A 105 6.00 -7.75 10.38
C TYR A 105 6.04 -9.00 11.24
N LEU A 106 6.62 -8.93 12.44
CA LEU A 106 6.58 -10.02 13.43
C LEU A 106 5.14 -10.41 13.76
N ALA A 107 4.28 -9.45 14.12
CA ALA A 107 2.87 -9.72 14.40
C ALA A 107 2.13 -10.34 13.20
N ALA A 108 2.47 -9.93 11.97
CA ALA A 108 1.88 -10.48 10.76
C ALA A 108 2.38 -11.90 10.44
N LEU A 109 3.66 -12.19 10.70
CA LEU A 109 4.25 -13.52 10.55
C LEU A 109 3.60 -14.51 11.51
N GLU A 110 3.51 -14.16 12.79
CA GLU A 110 2.89 -15.02 13.80
C GLU A 110 1.43 -15.31 13.50
N LYS A 111 0.68 -14.29 13.04
CA LYS A 111 -0.72 -14.44 12.67
C LYS A 111 -0.92 -15.30 11.42
N LEU A 112 0.00 -15.22 10.46
CA LEU A 112 -0.12 -15.95 9.19
C LEU A 112 0.38 -17.40 9.32
N GLY A 113 1.44 -17.62 10.11
CA GLY A 113 2.15 -18.87 10.18
C GLY A 113 2.73 -19.32 8.82
N CYS A 114 3.10 -20.60 8.74
CA CYS A 114 3.52 -21.18 7.47
C CYS A 114 2.31 -21.43 6.57
N SER A 115 2.22 -20.66 5.50
CA SER A 115 1.13 -20.76 4.52
C SER A 115 1.36 -21.86 3.46
N ARG A 116 2.35 -22.74 3.64
CA ARG A 116 2.57 -23.89 2.75
C ARG A 116 1.65 -25.06 3.12
N PRO A 117 1.27 -25.92 2.17
CA PRO A 117 0.65 -27.20 2.49
C PRO A 117 1.51 -28.00 3.47
N LEU A 118 0.86 -28.77 4.32
CA LEU A 118 1.52 -29.76 5.16
C LEU A 118 2.20 -30.79 4.23
N PHE A 119 3.53 -30.90 4.32
CA PHE A 119 4.32 -31.86 3.56
C PHE A 119 4.52 -33.16 4.36
N GLU A 120 4.86 -33.01 5.64
CA GLU A 120 5.03 -34.11 6.61
C GLU A 120 4.31 -33.77 7.92
N VAL A 121 4.05 -34.78 8.74
CA VAL A 121 3.45 -34.58 10.06
C VAL A 121 4.44 -33.84 10.95
N THR A 122 4.05 -32.67 11.46
CA THR A 122 4.88 -31.93 12.41
C THR A 122 4.88 -32.63 13.76
N THR A 123 6.06 -33.03 14.23
CA THR A 123 6.25 -33.54 15.58
C THR A 123 6.47 -32.38 16.55
N LEU A 124 5.63 -32.30 17.58
CA LEU A 124 5.71 -31.32 18.66
C LEU A 124 5.88 -32.07 19.97
N SER A 125 6.59 -31.49 20.93
CA SER A 125 6.54 -31.95 22.31
C SER A 125 5.16 -31.63 22.92
N MET A 126 4.81 -32.29 24.03
CA MET A 126 3.53 -32.01 24.72
C MET A 126 3.38 -30.53 25.08
N THR A 127 4.43 -29.91 25.61
CA THR A 127 4.44 -28.49 25.97
C THR A 127 4.18 -27.59 24.76
N GLU A 128 4.83 -27.89 23.63
CA GLU A 128 4.64 -27.10 22.40
C GLU A 128 3.26 -27.30 21.78
N GLU A 129 2.65 -28.47 21.96
CA GLU A 129 1.29 -28.74 21.53
C GLU A 129 0.29 -27.91 22.36
N GLU A 130 0.47 -27.86 23.68
CA GLU A 130 -0.32 -27.01 24.59
C GLU A 130 -0.17 -25.51 24.27
N GLU A 131 1.06 -25.03 24.12
CA GLU A 131 1.35 -23.63 23.74
C GLU A 131 0.72 -23.26 22.40
N ARG A 132 0.78 -24.20 21.45
CA ARG A 132 0.18 -24.00 20.13
C ARG A 132 -1.33 -24.00 20.18
N GLU A 133 -1.95 -24.90 20.92
CA GLU A 133 -3.40 -24.92 21.10
C GLU A 133 -3.88 -23.61 21.75
N ALA A 134 -3.15 -23.12 22.75
CA ALA A 134 -3.41 -21.82 23.36
C ALA A 134 -3.27 -20.68 22.33
N LYS A 135 -2.23 -20.70 21.50
CA LYS A 135 -2.00 -19.71 20.42
C LYS A 135 -3.08 -19.78 19.35
N ASP A 136 -3.47 -20.97 18.90
CA ASP A 136 -4.52 -21.17 17.90
C ASP A 136 -5.88 -20.74 18.45
N LEU A 137 -6.18 -20.99 19.73
CA LEU A 137 -7.37 -20.49 20.40
C LEU A 137 -7.38 -18.96 20.48
N TYR A 138 -6.25 -18.37 20.87
CA TYR A 138 -6.07 -16.92 20.87
C TYR A 138 -6.22 -16.32 19.46
N LEU A 139 -5.62 -16.93 18.44
CA LEU A 139 -5.76 -16.50 17.04
C LEU A 139 -7.19 -16.65 16.54
N LEU A 140 -7.89 -17.72 16.94
CA LEU A 140 -9.30 -17.90 16.62
C LEU A 140 -10.15 -16.79 17.25
N GLN A 141 -9.88 -16.40 18.49
CA GLN A 141 -10.57 -15.29 19.14
C GLN A 141 -10.25 -13.95 18.48
N THR A 142 -8.98 -13.65 18.21
CA THR A 142 -8.55 -12.42 17.51
C THR A 142 -9.10 -12.33 16.09
N GLN A 143 -9.27 -13.46 15.40
CA GLN A 143 -9.85 -13.56 14.07
C GLN A 143 -11.35 -13.84 14.07
N ARG A 144 -12.02 -13.73 15.23
CA ARG A 144 -13.47 -13.84 15.40
C ARG A 144 -14.06 -15.15 14.85
N GLY A 145 -13.42 -16.27 15.16
CA GLY A 145 -13.86 -17.59 14.73
C GLY A 145 -13.43 -17.96 13.31
N TYR A 146 -12.70 -17.10 12.60
CA TYR A 146 -12.08 -17.51 11.34
C TYR A 146 -10.98 -18.53 11.63
N ARG A 147 -11.28 -19.81 11.35
CA ARG A 147 -10.31 -20.88 11.45
C ARG A 147 -9.29 -20.75 10.34
N MET A 148 -8.02 -20.98 10.68
CA MET A 148 -7.00 -21.19 9.65
C MET A 148 -7.39 -22.39 8.79
N LYS A 149 -6.94 -22.39 7.52
CA LYS A 149 -7.18 -23.54 6.63
C LYS A 149 -6.49 -24.77 7.22
N GLU A 150 -7.25 -25.85 7.34
CA GLU A 150 -6.72 -27.17 7.69
C GLU A 150 -5.75 -27.66 6.59
N GLY A 151 -4.75 -28.46 6.97
CA GLY A 151 -3.74 -28.98 6.05
C GLY A 151 -2.63 -28.00 5.66
N LEU A 152 -2.45 -26.92 6.43
CA LEU A 152 -1.27 -26.05 6.32
C LEU A 152 -0.12 -26.56 7.20
N CYS A 153 1.08 -26.19 6.83
CA CYS A 153 2.32 -26.52 7.52
C CYS A 153 2.26 -25.98 8.96
N LYS A 154 2.50 -26.87 9.90
CA LYS A 154 2.57 -26.57 11.32
C LYS A 154 4.02 -26.38 11.81
N GLY A 155 4.99 -26.17 10.92
CA GLY A 155 6.38 -25.95 11.31
C GLY A 155 6.58 -24.73 12.23
N ARG A 156 7.72 -24.71 12.91
CA ARG A 156 8.20 -23.55 13.69
C ARG A 156 8.66 -22.44 12.72
N ILE A 157 8.54 -21.18 13.15
CA ILE A 157 9.20 -20.08 12.44
C ILE A 157 10.65 -20.10 12.90
N VAL A 158 11.57 -20.16 11.95
CA VAL A 158 13.01 -20.19 12.22
C VAL A 158 13.64 -18.98 11.56
N PHE A 159 14.54 -18.33 12.30
CA PHE A 159 15.48 -17.37 11.75
C PHE A 159 16.81 -18.11 11.57
N ASP A 160 17.30 -18.16 10.34
CA ASP A 160 18.50 -18.92 9.98
C ASP A 160 19.19 -18.24 8.79
N TYR A 161 20.43 -18.61 8.53
CA TYR A 161 21.29 -18.01 7.51
C TYR A 161 21.61 -19.01 6.40
N ASP A 162 21.70 -18.52 5.16
CA ASP A 162 22.20 -19.31 4.03
C ASP A 162 23.72 -19.50 4.11
N ASP A 163 24.28 -20.28 3.18
CA ASP A 163 25.72 -20.58 3.10
C ASP A 163 26.60 -19.31 2.97
N ASN A 164 26.02 -18.16 2.61
CA ASN A 164 26.69 -16.87 2.52
C ASN A 164 26.41 -15.97 3.74
N SER A 165 25.95 -16.55 4.86
CA SER A 165 25.56 -15.82 6.07
C SER A 165 24.47 -14.77 5.84
N ARG A 166 23.55 -14.99 4.87
CA ARG A 166 22.40 -14.11 4.64
C ARG A 166 21.13 -14.71 5.22
N PRO A 167 20.31 -13.95 5.96
CA PRO A 167 19.13 -14.53 6.60
C PRO A 167 18.12 -15.06 5.56
N TYR A 168 17.52 -16.23 5.82
CA TYR A 168 16.49 -16.85 4.97
C TYR A 168 15.17 -16.06 4.89
N ILE A 169 15.04 -15.03 5.72
CA ILE A 169 14.06 -13.99 5.53
C ILE A 169 14.58 -13.06 4.42
N SER A 170 14.21 -13.36 3.17
CA SER A 170 14.64 -12.61 1.96
C SER A 170 14.20 -11.14 2.02
N ILE A 171 15.02 -10.34 2.70
CA ILE A 171 14.88 -8.91 2.93
C ILE A 171 16.30 -8.32 2.86
N ASN A 172 16.94 -8.46 1.71
CA ASN A 172 18.27 -7.90 1.46
C ASN A 172 18.24 -6.38 1.20
N ASP A 173 17.09 -5.72 1.38
CA ASP A 173 16.91 -4.28 1.15
C ASP A 173 17.01 -3.42 2.43
N GLY A 174 17.32 -4.04 3.58
CA GLY A 174 17.48 -3.39 4.88
C GLY A 174 16.19 -2.86 5.51
N SER A 175 15.01 -3.17 4.95
CA SER A 175 13.71 -2.62 5.37
C SER A 175 13.28 -2.85 6.83
N TYR A 176 14.00 -3.68 7.59
CA TYR A 176 13.61 -4.15 8.93
C TYR A 176 14.82 -4.28 9.84
N HIS A 177 14.58 -4.20 11.14
CA HIS A 177 15.60 -4.40 12.17
C HIS A 177 15.87 -5.89 12.36
N LEU A 178 16.90 -6.42 11.68
CA LEU A 178 17.18 -7.85 11.64
C LEU A 178 17.55 -8.41 13.01
N GLU A 179 18.39 -7.72 13.77
CA GLU A 179 18.80 -8.13 15.13
C GLU A 179 17.58 -8.30 16.06
N TYR A 180 16.60 -7.40 15.98
CA TYR A 180 15.37 -7.52 16.75
C TYR A 180 14.47 -8.67 16.27
N ILE A 181 14.41 -8.92 14.96
CA ILE A 181 13.69 -10.08 14.42
C ILE A 181 14.33 -11.37 14.91
N GLU A 182 15.65 -11.47 14.81
CA GLU A 182 16.43 -12.62 15.26
C GLU A 182 16.22 -12.85 16.75
N ALA A 183 16.42 -11.83 17.58
CA ALA A 183 16.24 -11.92 19.03
C ALA A 183 14.83 -12.41 19.40
N VAL A 184 13.79 -11.88 18.76
CA VAL A 184 12.40 -12.29 19.04
C VAL A 184 12.10 -13.70 18.53
N ILE A 185 12.57 -14.09 17.34
CA ILE A 185 12.28 -15.43 16.77
C ILE A 185 13.09 -16.53 17.46
N CYS A 186 14.34 -16.25 17.82
CA CYS A 186 15.23 -17.19 18.51
C CYS A 186 14.99 -17.25 20.02
N GLY A 187 14.14 -16.37 20.57
CA GLY A 187 13.86 -16.31 22.02
C GLY A 187 15.00 -15.73 22.85
N ASP A 188 15.87 -14.91 22.26
CA ASP A 188 16.87 -14.13 23.01
C ASP A 188 16.20 -12.96 23.73
N GLU A 189 15.67 -13.25 24.92
CA GLU A 189 15.01 -12.24 25.76
C GLU A 189 15.93 -11.07 26.11
N ARG A 190 17.24 -11.32 26.28
CA ARG A 190 18.18 -10.29 26.74
C ARG A 190 18.36 -9.23 25.66
N GLU A 191 18.66 -9.68 24.44
CA GLU A 191 18.86 -8.80 23.30
C GLU A 191 17.57 -8.07 22.93
N ALA A 192 16.44 -8.80 22.91
CA ALA A 192 15.15 -8.19 22.59
C ALA A 192 14.75 -7.12 23.63
N THR A 193 14.98 -7.36 24.91
CA THR A 193 14.70 -6.38 25.98
C THR A 193 15.61 -5.17 25.86
N GLN A 194 16.91 -5.35 25.59
CA GLN A 194 17.85 -4.25 25.41
C GLN A 194 17.42 -3.31 24.27
N ILE A 195 17.01 -3.86 23.14
CA ILE A 195 16.51 -3.07 22.00
C ILE A 195 15.19 -2.37 22.37
N GLU A 196 14.27 -3.07 23.06
CA GLU A 196 12.99 -2.51 23.49
C GLU A 196 13.12 -1.37 24.49
N GLU A 197 14.04 -1.48 25.45
CA GLU A 197 14.36 -0.41 26.42
C GLU A 197 15.01 0.79 25.73
N ALA A 198 15.87 0.56 24.74
CA ALA A 198 16.46 1.63 23.95
C ALA A 198 15.39 2.43 23.21
N VAL A 199 14.42 1.77 22.57
CA VAL A 199 13.32 2.47 21.87
C VAL A 199 12.28 3.09 22.80
N LEU A 200 12.10 2.52 24.00
CA LEU A 200 11.21 3.08 25.03
C LEU A 200 11.65 4.51 25.43
N SER A 201 12.95 4.77 25.46
CA SER A 201 13.49 6.11 25.75
C SER A 201 13.03 7.18 24.75
N PHE A 202 12.57 6.77 23.57
CA PHE A 202 12.00 7.61 22.52
C PHE A 202 10.46 7.49 22.42
N GLY A 203 9.79 6.90 23.41
CA GLY A 203 8.33 6.89 23.51
C GLY A 203 7.60 5.97 22.53
N TYR A 204 8.27 4.95 21.99
CA TYR A 204 7.64 3.94 21.12
C TYR A 204 8.14 2.51 21.40
N GLY A 205 7.46 1.54 20.82
CA GLY A 205 7.80 0.11 20.96
C GLY A 205 6.83 -0.66 21.87
N PRO A 206 7.11 -1.94 22.14
CA PRO A 206 6.20 -2.83 22.87
C PRO A 206 6.03 -2.46 24.34
N LEU A 207 7.05 -1.82 24.93
CA LEU A 207 7.09 -1.37 26.32
C LEU A 207 6.50 0.03 26.52
N ALA A 208 6.28 0.79 25.45
CA ALA A 208 5.78 2.16 25.53
C ALA A 208 4.27 2.22 25.82
N ASP A 209 3.85 3.30 26.47
CA ASP A 209 2.44 3.57 26.75
C ASP A 209 1.62 3.63 25.46
N CYS A 210 0.50 2.92 25.46
CA CYS A 210 -0.39 2.85 24.31
C CYS A 210 -1.51 3.90 24.42
N SER A 211 -1.80 4.63 23.34
CA SER A 211 -2.97 5.53 23.26
C SER A 211 -4.19 4.92 22.56
N THR A 212 -4.18 3.60 22.33
CA THR A 212 -5.25 2.93 21.58
C THR A 212 -6.56 2.91 22.37
N VAL A 213 -7.58 3.57 21.83
CA VAL A 213 -8.95 3.56 22.34
C VAL A 213 -9.92 3.19 21.22
N ALA A 214 -10.91 2.37 21.54
CA ALA A 214 -11.96 1.93 20.63
C ALA A 214 -13.34 2.11 21.28
N ASN A 215 -14.34 2.45 20.47
CA ASN A 215 -15.73 2.47 20.95
C ASN A 215 -16.19 1.04 21.25
N CYS A 216 -16.97 0.80 22.31
CA CYS A 216 -17.48 -0.53 22.66
C CYS A 216 -18.27 -1.18 21.51
N SER A 217 -18.96 -0.39 20.69
CA SER A 217 -19.68 -0.87 19.50
C SER A 217 -18.78 -1.28 18.33
N GLN A 218 -17.49 -0.92 18.34
CA GLN A 218 -16.57 -1.41 17.32
C GLN A 218 -16.36 -2.90 17.52
N GLN A 219 -16.32 -3.65 16.42
CA GLN A 219 -16.06 -5.09 16.48
C GLN A 219 -14.60 -5.43 16.90
N LYS A 220 -13.72 -4.43 17.01
CA LYS A 220 -12.32 -4.60 17.40
C LYS A 220 -12.24 -4.99 18.88
N ALA A 221 -11.63 -6.13 19.18
CA ALA A 221 -11.44 -6.61 20.55
C ALA A 221 -9.99 -6.46 21.04
N TYR A 222 -9.01 -6.47 20.14
CA TYR A 222 -7.58 -6.49 20.48
C TYR A 222 -6.86 -5.21 20.05
N CYS A 223 -5.79 -4.86 20.76
CA CYS A 223 -4.87 -3.80 20.39
C CYS A 223 -4.22 -4.13 19.03
N PRO A 224 -4.05 -3.16 18.11
CA PRO A 224 -3.40 -3.43 16.84
C PRO A 224 -1.87 -3.46 16.98
N PHE A 225 -1.33 -2.85 18.03
CA PHE A 225 0.08 -2.82 18.36
C PHE A 225 0.42 -4.04 19.24
N PRO A 226 1.56 -4.70 18.98
CA PRO A 226 2.04 -5.74 19.87
C PRO A 226 2.70 -5.13 21.12
N HIS A 227 2.51 -5.79 22.24
CA HIS A 227 3.01 -5.43 23.57
C HIS A 227 3.60 -6.67 24.26
N ARG A 228 4.49 -6.48 25.23
CA ARG A 228 4.94 -7.57 26.10
C ARG A 228 3.85 -7.92 27.12
N ASP A 229 3.51 -9.20 27.23
CA ASP A 229 2.65 -9.70 28.31
C ASP A 229 3.44 -10.05 29.58
N GLU A 230 2.77 -10.58 30.60
CA GLU A 230 3.40 -10.97 31.88
C GLU A 230 4.47 -12.06 31.71
N GLY A 231 4.31 -12.92 30.68
CA GLY A 231 5.29 -13.94 30.30
C GLY A 231 6.37 -13.40 29.35
N LYS A 232 6.47 -12.07 29.19
CA LYS A 232 7.33 -11.38 28.22
C LYS A 232 7.11 -11.81 26.78
N ASN A 233 5.99 -12.42 26.41
CA ASN A 233 5.70 -12.73 25.02
C ASN A 233 5.20 -11.49 24.30
N LEU A 234 5.57 -11.35 23.02
CA LEU A 234 5.09 -10.28 22.18
C LEU A 234 3.69 -10.62 21.66
N THR A 235 2.64 -9.99 22.19
CA THR A 235 1.24 -10.30 21.87
C THR A 235 0.41 -9.07 21.56
N GLN A 236 -0.78 -9.24 20.97
CA GLN A 236 -1.73 -8.14 20.74
C GLN A 236 -2.82 -8.20 21.83
N PRO A 237 -2.69 -7.48 22.95
CA PRO A 237 -3.54 -7.70 24.12
C PRO A 237 -5.03 -7.43 23.86
N LEU A 238 -5.90 -8.18 24.54
CA LEU A 238 -7.34 -7.92 24.57
C LEU A 238 -7.59 -6.56 25.22
N MET A 239 -8.32 -5.69 24.54
CA MET A 239 -8.62 -4.35 25.05
C MET A 239 -9.53 -4.44 26.27
N ARG A 240 -9.14 -3.75 27.35
CA ARG A 240 -9.89 -3.63 28.59
C ARG A 240 -11.09 -2.71 28.38
N ARG A 241 -12.24 -3.08 28.94
CA ARG A 241 -13.43 -2.24 28.94
C ARG A 241 -13.39 -1.27 30.13
N LEU A 242 -13.59 0.01 29.87
CA LEU A 242 -13.89 1.04 30.87
C LEU A 242 -15.40 1.15 30.97
N ASP A 243 -15.97 0.51 31.98
CA ASP A 243 -17.42 0.52 32.19
C ASP A 243 -17.91 1.93 32.57
N CYS A 244 -19.16 2.21 32.19
CA CYS A 244 -19.77 3.51 32.41
C CYS A 244 -21.12 3.36 33.07
N SER A 245 -21.35 4.10 34.16
CA SER A 245 -22.62 4.12 34.89
C SER A 245 -23.58 5.20 34.39
N SER A 246 -23.14 6.07 33.47
CA SER A 246 -23.95 7.14 32.90
C SER A 246 -25.19 6.59 32.19
N LYS A 247 -26.34 7.21 32.48
CA LYS A 247 -27.66 6.79 31.98
C LYS A 247 -28.22 7.85 31.04
N PHE A 248 -28.80 7.36 29.94
CA PHE A 248 -29.61 8.14 29.03
C PHE A 248 -31.09 7.79 29.26
N ARG A 249 -31.90 8.80 29.59
CA ARG A 249 -33.36 8.73 29.56
C ARG A 249 -33.85 9.51 28.35
N VAL A 250 -34.69 8.89 27.53
CA VAL A 250 -35.27 9.51 26.34
C VAL A 250 -36.77 9.55 26.53
N PHE A 251 -37.33 10.76 26.43
CA PHE A 251 -38.77 10.99 26.38
C PHE A 251 -39.15 11.38 24.96
N GLU A 252 -39.93 10.53 24.31
CA GLU A 252 -40.41 10.76 22.96
C GLU A 252 -41.93 10.88 22.96
N PRO A 253 -42.51 11.99 22.46
CA PRO A 253 -43.95 12.11 22.29
C PRO A 253 -44.53 10.96 21.48
N LYS A 254 -45.64 10.39 21.95
CA LYS A 254 -46.42 9.41 21.18
C LYS A 254 -46.86 10.00 19.86
N GLU A 255 -47.10 9.14 18.87
CA GLU A 255 -47.35 9.54 17.48
C GLU A 255 -48.43 10.62 17.33
N GLU A 256 -49.53 10.50 18.07
CA GLU A 256 -50.64 11.46 18.09
C GLU A 256 -50.25 12.86 18.60
N TYR A 257 -49.22 13.00 19.43
CA TYR A 257 -48.77 14.28 20.00
C TYR A 257 -47.59 14.91 19.25
N ARG A 258 -46.96 14.22 18.30
CA ARG A 258 -45.76 14.71 17.58
C ARG A 258 -45.98 16.00 16.80
N LYS A 259 -47.21 16.25 16.32
CA LYS A 259 -47.57 17.52 15.66
C LYS A 259 -47.60 18.69 16.64
N ALA A 260 -48.08 18.45 17.86
CA ALA A 260 -48.21 19.46 18.90
C ALA A 260 -46.87 19.70 19.63
N CYS A 261 -46.06 18.66 19.82
CA CYS A 261 -44.76 18.73 20.44
C CYS A 261 -43.70 18.04 19.55
N PRO A 262 -43.05 18.78 18.63
CA PRO A 262 -42.09 18.19 17.69
C PRO A 262 -40.68 18.02 18.27
N PHE A 263 -40.58 17.73 19.57
CA PHE A 263 -39.33 17.67 20.32
C PHE A 263 -39.19 16.32 21.06
N ILE A 264 -37.95 15.88 21.25
CA ILE A 264 -37.59 14.73 22.10
C ILE A 264 -36.69 15.29 23.19
N LEU A 265 -36.95 14.89 24.43
CA LEU A 265 -36.07 15.21 25.54
C LEU A 265 -35.11 14.06 25.79
N ILE A 266 -33.83 14.36 25.87
CA ILE A 266 -32.79 13.42 26.25
C ILE A 266 -32.16 13.94 27.54
N VAL A 267 -32.23 13.14 28.61
CA VAL A 267 -31.60 13.44 29.89
C VAL A 267 -30.43 12.48 30.09
N THR A 268 -29.22 13.04 30.16
CA THR A 268 -28.01 12.31 30.55
C THR A 268 -27.74 12.57 32.03
N SER A 269 -27.50 11.50 32.79
CA SER A 269 -27.22 11.60 34.22
C SER A 269 -25.98 10.78 34.59
N GLY A 270 -25.13 11.36 35.44
CA GLY A 270 -23.84 10.80 35.84
C GLY A 270 -22.66 11.38 35.06
N THR A 271 -21.46 10.99 35.46
CA THR A 271 -20.19 11.28 34.77
C THR A 271 -19.79 10.10 33.87
N HIS A 272 -18.99 10.37 32.85
CA HIS A 272 -18.43 9.35 31.97
C HIS A 272 -16.93 9.16 32.29
N PRO A 273 -16.52 8.08 33.00
CA PRO A 273 -15.12 7.83 33.38
C PRO A 273 -14.35 7.10 32.26
N HIS A 274 -14.41 7.65 31.06
CA HIS A 274 -13.74 7.10 29.88
C HIS A 274 -13.57 8.20 28.83
N PRO A 275 -12.68 8.06 27.84
CA PRO A 275 -12.48 9.09 26.83
C PRO A 275 -13.74 9.30 25.99
N VAL A 276 -13.88 10.49 25.39
CA VAL A 276 -14.98 10.77 24.44
C VAL A 276 -14.87 9.78 23.27
N PRO A 277 -15.90 8.96 23.00
CA PRO A 277 -15.83 7.91 22.00
C PRO A 277 -15.88 8.50 20.58
N LEU A 278 -15.13 7.90 19.66
CA LEU A 278 -15.18 8.27 18.25
C LEU A 278 -16.54 7.93 17.63
N PRO A 279 -17.08 8.77 16.73
CA PRO A 279 -18.28 8.45 15.97
C PRO A 279 -18.03 7.26 15.06
N THR A 280 -18.79 6.16 15.20
CA THR A 280 -18.57 4.94 14.41
C THR A 280 -19.70 4.58 13.46
N LYS A 281 -20.83 5.30 13.51
CA LYS A 281 -22.01 5.00 12.71
C LYS A 281 -22.33 6.14 11.76
N THR A 282 -22.62 5.79 10.51
CA THR A 282 -23.24 6.72 9.56
C THR A 282 -24.60 7.18 10.12
N PRO A 283 -24.88 8.50 10.15
CA PRO A 283 -26.17 9.02 10.58
C PRO A 283 -27.34 8.31 9.88
N PRO A 284 -28.41 7.92 10.60
CA PRO A 284 -29.51 7.15 10.03
C PRO A 284 -30.16 7.78 8.81
N LYS A 285 -30.26 9.12 8.76
CA LYS A 285 -30.79 9.85 7.61
C LYS A 285 -30.01 9.59 6.32
N ILE A 286 -28.67 9.56 6.44
CA ILE A 286 -27.78 9.27 5.32
C ILE A 286 -27.91 7.79 4.97
N ARG A 287 -27.93 6.90 5.97
CA ARG A 287 -28.10 5.47 5.76
C ARG A 287 -29.43 5.12 5.08
N ALA A 288 -30.56 5.65 5.56
CA ALA A 288 -31.89 5.41 5.02
C ALA A 288 -31.96 5.83 3.55
N LYS A 289 -31.43 7.01 3.23
CA LYS A 289 -31.37 7.49 1.85
C LYS A 289 -30.46 6.64 0.95
N LEU A 290 -29.34 6.14 1.48
CA LEU A 290 -28.50 5.19 0.76
C LEU A 290 -29.21 3.85 0.53
N MET A 291 -29.95 3.34 1.54
CA MET A 291 -30.70 2.09 1.44
C MET A 291 -31.90 2.20 0.50
N GLU A 292 -32.58 3.35 0.45
CA GLU A 292 -33.62 3.66 -0.54
C GLU A 292 -33.05 3.53 -1.97
N ILE A 293 -31.93 4.20 -2.23
CA ILE A 293 -31.28 4.15 -3.55
C ILE A 293 -30.78 2.74 -3.84
N LEU A 294 -30.23 2.01 -2.86
CA LEU A 294 -29.80 0.61 -3.03
C LEU A 294 -30.99 -0.33 -3.28
N GLY A 295 -32.15 -0.08 -2.67
CA GLY A 295 -33.38 -0.85 -2.90
C GLY A 295 -33.87 -0.75 -4.34
N MET A 296 -33.60 0.38 -5.02
CA MET A 296 -33.87 0.54 -6.45
C MET A 296 -32.93 -0.27 -7.36
N LEU A 297 -31.91 -0.93 -6.79
CA LEU A 297 -30.83 -1.64 -7.50
C LEU A 297 -30.88 -3.15 -7.24
N ALA A 298 -32.05 -3.70 -6.89
CA ALA A 298 -32.18 -5.06 -6.38
C ALA A 298 -31.53 -6.14 -7.27
N GLU A 299 -31.63 -6.02 -8.59
CA GLU A 299 -31.05 -6.99 -9.54
C GLU A 299 -29.52 -6.88 -9.66
N ASP A 300 -28.95 -5.67 -9.52
CA ASP A 300 -27.51 -5.40 -9.62
C ASP A 300 -26.79 -5.47 -8.26
N LEU A 301 -27.55 -5.54 -7.17
CA LEU A 301 -27.06 -5.53 -5.79
C LEU A 301 -25.97 -6.58 -5.49
N PRO A 302 -26.06 -7.84 -6.00
CA PRO A 302 -25.05 -8.86 -5.73
C PRO A 302 -23.64 -8.48 -6.19
N ASP A 303 -23.53 -7.69 -7.26
CA ASP A 303 -22.27 -7.30 -7.90
C ASP A 303 -21.94 -5.81 -7.70
N ILE A 304 -22.72 -5.12 -6.87
CA ILE A 304 -22.58 -3.69 -6.66
C ILE A 304 -21.45 -3.39 -5.68
N THR A 305 -20.48 -2.62 -6.16
CA THR A 305 -19.45 -2.01 -5.31
C THR A 305 -19.83 -0.56 -5.03
N PRO A 306 -19.34 0.08 -3.95
CA PRO A 306 -19.62 1.50 -3.69
C PRO A 306 -19.36 2.42 -4.90
N ARG A 307 -18.39 2.06 -5.75
CA ARG A 307 -18.11 2.80 -6.98
C ARG A 307 -19.09 2.49 -8.13
N ARG A 308 -19.45 1.22 -8.34
CA ARG A 308 -20.47 0.83 -9.31
C ARG A 308 -21.82 1.45 -8.95
N PHE A 309 -22.13 1.53 -7.66
CA PHE A 309 -23.29 2.24 -7.12
C PHE A 309 -23.32 3.71 -7.56
N VAL A 310 -22.27 4.48 -7.30
CA VAL A 310 -22.19 5.91 -7.72
C VAL A 310 -22.29 6.07 -9.24
N ARG A 311 -21.83 5.09 -10.01
CA ARG A 311 -21.86 5.10 -11.49
C ARG A 311 -23.08 4.42 -12.09
N HIS A 312 -23.98 3.88 -11.26
CA HIS A 312 -25.05 3.03 -11.75
C HIS A 312 -26.04 3.84 -12.59
N PRO A 313 -26.52 3.34 -13.74
CA PRO A 313 -27.49 4.06 -14.56
C PRO A 313 -28.74 4.50 -13.79
N ILE A 314 -29.21 3.71 -12.82
CA ILE A 314 -30.34 4.08 -11.94
C ILE A 314 -29.97 5.19 -10.95
N VAL A 315 -28.75 5.20 -10.40
CA VAL A 315 -28.28 6.28 -9.51
C VAL A 315 -28.06 7.56 -10.31
N GLN A 316 -27.48 7.45 -11.51
CA GLN A 316 -27.37 8.55 -12.46
C GLN A 316 -28.75 9.02 -12.92
N SER A 317 -29.70 8.12 -13.17
CA SER A 317 -31.08 8.41 -13.57
C SER A 317 -31.87 9.07 -12.43
N PHE A 318 -31.67 8.67 -11.18
CA PHE A 318 -32.22 9.36 -10.00
C PHE A 318 -31.67 10.79 -9.86
N LEU A 319 -30.39 10.99 -10.20
CA LEU A 319 -29.80 12.33 -10.25
C LEU A 319 -30.28 13.12 -11.48
N THR A 320 -30.58 12.44 -12.59
CA THR A 320 -31.04 13.01 -13.86
C THR A 320 -32.55 13.28 -13.87
N SER A 321 -33.35 12.54 -13.11
CA SER A 321 -34.79 12.80 -12.92
C SER A 321 -35.02 14.09 -12.14
N LYS A 322 -33.97 14.59 -11.49
CA LYS A 322 -33.92 15.94 -10.93
C LYS A 322 -33.30 17.00 -11.87
N PHE A 323 -32.59 16.62 -12.95
CA PHE A 323 -31.90 17.53 -13.88
C PHE A 323 -31.68 16.92 -15.30
N PRO A 324 -32.10 17.53 -16.42
CA PRO A 324 -32.12 16.91 -17.76
C PRO A 324 -30.75 16.89 -18.47
N PHE A 325 -30.32 15.78 -19.13
CA PHE A 325 -28.90 15.65 -19.55
C PHE A 325 -28.46 15.11 -20.95
N PRO A 326 -29.12 14.23 -21.74
CA PRO A 326 -28.35 13.52 -22.78
C PRO A 326 -28.15 14.23 -24.14
N ALA A 327 -29.14 14.97 -24.67
CA ALA A 327 -29.04 15.61 -25.99
C ALA A 327 -28.23 16.92 -25.99
N TYR A 328 -27.99 17.49 -24.81
CA TYR A 328 -27.33 18.79 -24.64
C TYR A 328 -25.82 18.69 -24.44
N ILE A 329 -25.20 17.50 -24.33
CA ILE A 329 -23.80 17.39 -23.88
C ILE A 329 -22.82 18.08 -24.84
N LYS A 330 -22.99 17.91 -26.16
CA LYS A 330 -22.11 18.57 -27.13
C LYS A 330 -22.30 20.09 -27.11
N HIS A 331 -23.56 20.55 -27.10
CA HIS A 331 -23.90 21.96 -27.01
C HIS A 331 -23.50 22.59 -25.65
N ALA A 332 -23.55 21.81 -24.58
CA ALA A 332 -23.14 22.21 -23.24
C ALA A 332 -21.62 22.22 -23.11
N ILE A 333 -20.88 21.33 -23.79
CA ILE A 333 -19.42 21.43 -23.88
C ILE A 333 -19.03 22.68 -24.67
N GLU A 334 -19.68 22.93 -25.81
CA GLU A 334 -19.46 24.14 -26.61
C GLU A 334 -19.82 25.42 -25.81
N GLY A 335 -20.90 25.40 -25.03
CA GLY A 335 -21.33 26.53 -24.18
C GLY A 335 -20.53 26.71 -22.88
N HIS A 336 -20.13 25.64 -22.19
CA HIS A 336 -19.41 25.71 -20.91
C HIS A 336 -17.89 25.70 -21.08
N CYS A 337 -17.38 25.30 -22.25
CA CYS A 337 -15.95 25.31 -22.60
C CYS A 337 -15.74 26.07 -23.92
N PRO A 338 -16.06 27.38 -23.99
CA PRO A 338 -16.01 28.16 -25.22
C PRO A 338 -14.59 28.25 -25.83
N PHE A 339 -13.55 28.05 -25.01
CA PHE A 339 -12.15 28.01 -25.44
C PHE A 339 -11.64 26.58 -25.71
N GLY A 340 -12.56 25.63 -25.88
CA GLY A 340 -12.26 24.21 -26.05
C GLY A 340 -11.79 23.53 -24.77
N THR A 341 -11.29 22.30 -24.92
CA THR A 341 -10.88 21.43 -23.80
C THR A 341 -9.38 21.11 -23.80
N GLY A 342 -8.61 21.74 -24.68
CA GLY A 342 -7.15 21.68 -24.75
C GLY A 342 -6.45 22.80 -23.97
N TRP A 343 -5.25 23.19 -24.41
CA TRP A 343 -4.42 24.22 -23.76
C TRP A 343 -5.17 25.55 -23.52
N ALA A 344 -5.82 26.10 -24.54
CA ALA A 344 -6.57 27.36 -24.44
C ALA A 344 -7.70 27.29 -23.40
N GLY A 345 -8.37 26.15 -23.28
CA GLY A 345 -9.39 25.90 -22.26
C GLY A 345 -8.83 25.94 -20.84
N VAL A 346 -7.62 25.41 -20.62
CA VAL A 346 -6.95 25.47 -19.32
C VAL A 346 -6.43 26.87 -19.00
N VAL A 347 -5.87 27.58 -19.98
CA VAL A 347 -5.48 29.00 -19.82
C VAL A 347 -6.67 29.84 -19.38
N ASN A 348 -7.82 29.66 -20.04
CA ASN A 348 -9.05 30.36 -19.65
C ASN A 348 -9.52 29.95 -18.25
N LEU A 349 -9.48 28.67 -17.89
CA LEU A 349 -9.84 28.21 -16.53
C LEU A 349 -8.92 28.85 -15.47
N LYS A 350 -7.62 28.96 -15.73
CA LYS A 350 -6.70 29.67 -14.82
C LYS A 350 -7.08 31.14 -14.69
N ALA A 351 -7.34 31.84 -15.79
CA ALA A 351 -7.76 33.24 -15.74
C ALA A 351 -9.05 33.41 -14.91
N GLN A 352 -10.00 32.48 -15.05
CA GLN A 352 -11.21 32.45 -14.21
C GLN A 352 -10.91 32.21 -12.73
N GLN A 353 -9.98 31.30 -12.39
CA GLN A 353 -9.56 31.09 -10.99
C GLN A 353 -8.85 32.33 -10.44
N ASP A 354 -7.98 32.97 -11.21
CA ASP A 354 -7.25 34.16 -10.78
C ASP A 354 -8.18 35.35 -10.54
N ALA A 355 -9.22 35.53 -11.37
CA ALA A 355 -10.21 36.60 -11.24
C ALA A 355 -11.23 36.36 -10.13
N ASN A 356 -11.70 35.11 -9.95
CA ASN A 356 -12.88 34.82 -9.13
C ASN A 356 -12.56 34.13 -7.80
N LEU A 357 -11.36 33.57 -7.63
CA LEU A 357 -10.98 32.84 -6.42
C LEU A 357 -9.85 33.57 -5.66
N PRO A 358 -9.91 33.59 -4.31
CA PRO A 358 -8.77 34.01 -3.52
C PRO A 358 -7.59 33.06 -3.75
N PRO A 359 -6.33 33.52 -3.59
CA PRO A 359 -5.13 32.70 -3.82
C PRO A 359 -5.19 31.32 -3.17
N ALA A 360 -5.69 31.24 -1.92
CA ALA A 360 -5.83 29.99 -1.17
C ALA A 360 -6.73 28.92 -1.81
N LYS A 361 -7.64 29.31 -2.71
CA LYS A 361 -8.56 28.38 -3.40
C LYS A 361 -8.17 28.09 -4.85
N ARG A 362 -7.06 28.67 -5.33
CA ARG A 362 -6.58 28.46 -6.71
C ARG A 362 -5.84 27.13 -6.77
N TYR A 363 -6.31 26.26 -7.65
CA TYR A 363 -5.72 24.94 -7.83
C TYR A 363 -4.67 24.94 -8.94
N ILE A 364 -4.90 25.69 -10.02
CA ILE A 364 -3.93 25.85 -11.11
C ILE A 364 -2.96 26.96 -10.72
N ARG A 365 -1.77 26.58 -10.28
CA ARG A 365 -0.78 27.49 -9.71
C ARG A 365 0.07 28.13 -10.79
N ARG A 366 0.50 27.35 -11.78
CA ARG A 366 1.32 27.81 -12.90
C ARG A 366 0.83 27.25 -14.22
N ILE A 367 0.90 28.08 -15.25
CA ILE A 367 0.82 27.70 -16.66
C ILE A 367 2.03 28.32 -17.34
N ILE A 368 2.90 27.49 -17.90
CA ILE A 368 4.19 27.89 -18.43
C ILE A 368 4.30 27.34 -19.86
N ALA A 369 4.66 28.21 -20.79
CA ALA A 369 5.02 27.86 -22.16
C ALA A 369 6.40 28.44 -22.47
N ILE A 370 7.37 27.58 -22.76
CA ILE A 370 8.77 27.95 -22.99
C ILE A 370 9.19 27.45 -24.37
N PRO A 371 9.75 28.29 -25.26
CA PRO A 371 10.30 27.82 -26.53
C PRO A 371 11.47 26.88 -26.29
N MET A 372 11.50 25.72 -26.95
CA MET A 372 12.53 24.70 -26.72
C MET A 372 13.95 25.23 -26.93
N LYS A 373 14.14 26.13 -27.91
CA LYS A 373 15.44 26.76 -28.23
C LYS A 373 16.05 27.55 -27.07
N THR A 374 15.25 27.92 -26.07
CA THR A 374 15.71 28.70 -24.91
C THR A 374 16.20 27.84 -23.75
N LEU A 375 15.97 26.52 -23.81
CA LEU A 375 16.35 25.60 -22.75
C LEU A 375 17.63 24.85 -23.12
N ALA A 376 18.46 24.61 -22.11
CA ALA A 376 19.64 23.77 -22.27
C ALA A 376 19.22 22.37 -22.71
N ARG A 377 19.91 21.83 -23.71
CA ARG A 377 19.81 20.43 -24.10
C ARG A 377 20.83 19.62 -23.33
N HIS A 378 20.41 18.45 -22.88
CA HIS A 378 21.25 17.53 -22.14
C HIS A 378 21.31 16.19 -22.88
N ASP A 379 22.42 15.46 -22.74
CA ASP A 379 22.66 14.17 -23.43
C ASP A 379 21.60 13.10 -23.12
N GLU A 380 20.91 13.26 -22.00
CA GLU A 380 19.88 12.37 -21.48
C GLU A 380 18.46 12.72 -21.96
N ASP A 381 18.31 13.82 -22.70
CA ASP A 381 17.05 14.18 -23.34
C ASP A 381 16.84 13.26 -24.56
N GLU A 382 15.68 12.60 -24.64
CA GLU A 382 15.35 11.73 -25.78
C GLU A 382 15.28 12.54 -27.09
N GLN A 383 15.70 11.92 -28.22
CA GLN A 383 15.58 12.55 -29.54
C GLN A 383 14.09 12.68 -29.93
N GLU A 384 13.57 13.90 -29.91
CA GLU A 384 12.15 14.17 -30.12
C GLU A 384 11.75 14.17 -31.61
N THR A 385 10.64 13.50 -31.92
CA THR A 385 10.05 13.39 -33.28
C THR A 385 8.84 14.31 -33.48
N ASP A 386 8.53 15.16 -32.50
CA ASP A 386 7.24 15.82 -32.38
C ASP A 386 7.28 17.30 -32.81
N LYS A 387 6.19 17.80 -33.41
CA LYS A 387 6.17 19.08 -34.17
C LYS A 387 5.97 20.34 -33.32
N ASP A 388 5.78 20.22 -32.00
CA ASP A 388 5.54 21.35 -31.09
C ASP A 388 6.87 21.88 -30.52
N ASP A 389 7.27 23.10 -30.89
CA ASP A 389 8.53 23.76 -30.48
C ASP A 389 8.43 24.41 -29.07
N MET A 390 7.36 24.08 -28.32
CA MET A 390 7.07 24.66 -27.00
C MET A 390 6.97 23.59 -25.92
N ILE A 391 7.73 23.76 -24.85
CA ILE A 391 7.53 23.04 -23.60
C ILE A 391 6.38 23.70 -22.85
N ARG A 392 5.36 22.90 -22.53
CA ARG A 392 4.14 23.32 -21.84
C ARG A 392 4.06 22.60 -20.51
N ILE A 393 4.01 23.36 -19.42
CA ILE A 393 3.93 22.87 -18.05
C ILE A 393 2.72 23.51 -17.36
N ILE A 394 1.89 22.68 -16.72
CA ILE A 394 0.81 23.14 -15.85
C ILE A 394 1.04 22.52 -14.48
N ILE A 395 1.19 23.34 -13.45
CA ILE A 395 1.38 22.87 -12.06
C ILE A 395 0.10 23.11 -11.29
N CYS A 396 -0.44 22.02 -10.74
CA CYS A 396 -1.64 22.00 -9.94
C CYS A 396 -1.33 21.58 -8.52
N MET A 397 -1.69 22.40 -7.54
CA MET A 397 -1.36 22.20 -6.13
C MET A 397 -2.32 23.01 -5.25
N ALA A 398 -2.90 22.39 -4.22
CA ALA A 398 -3.68 23.09 -3.20
C ALA A 398 -2.76 23.67 -2.12
N VAL A 399 -3.17 24.77 -1.47
CA VAL A 399 -2.36 25.41 -0.41
C VAL A 399 -2.12 24.47 0.77
N GLU A 400 -3.14 23.69 1.15
CA GLU A 400 -3.02 22.69 2.21
C GLU A 400 -2.02 21.59 1.84
N ALA A 401 -1.87 21.29 0.54
CA ALA A 401 -0.89 20.34 0.06
C ALA A 401 0.55 20.89 0.18
N SER A 402 0.74 22.20 -0.03
CA SER A 402 2.03 22.88 0.19
C SER A 402 2.45 22.86 1.64
N GLN A 403 1.51 23.13 2.56
CA GLN A 403 1.75 23.05 4.00
C GLN A 403 2.15 21.63 4.43
N ARG A 404 1.47 20.61 3.89
CA ARG A 404 1.78 19.22 4.22
C ARG A 404 3.05 18.70 3.55
N LEU A 405 3.43 19.25 2.40
CA LEU A 405 4.71 18.90 1.79
C LEU A 405 5.87 19.30 2.71
N LEU A 406 5.75 20.44 3.42
CA LEU A 406 6.70 20.81 4.46
C LEU A 406 6.62 19.86 5.67
N SER A 407 5.43 19.64 6.23
CA SER A 407 5.31 18.94 7.52
C SER A 407 5.46 17.42 7.44
N SER A 408 5.09 16.81 6.31
CA SER A 408 4.95 15.34 6.16
C SER A 408 5.73 14.78 4.95
N GLY A 409 6.39 15.63 4.16
CA GLY A 409 7.07 15.25 2.91
C GLY A 409 8.43 14.58 3.05
N GLN A 410 8.67 13.78 4.09
CA GLN A 410 10.00 13.22 4.38
C GLN A 410 10.47 12.19 3.36
N TYR A 411 9.56 11.30 2.92
CA TYR A 411 9.85 10.23 1.96
C TYR A 411 8.98 10.42 0.71
N LEU A 412 9.51 11.17 -0.26
CA LEU A 412 8.78 11.52 -1.47
C LEU A 412 8.83 10.38 -2.48
N GLN A 413 7.72 10.21 -3.19
CA GLN A 413 7.62 9.36 -4.37
C GLN A 413 7.06 10.14 -5.53
N SER A 414 7.56 9.82 -6.72
CA SER A 414 7.03 10.38 -7.96
C SER A 414 7.04 9.38 -9.09
N ASP A 415 6.05 9.49 -9.96
CA ASP A 415 5.89 8.67 -11.16
C ASP A 415 5.22 9.50 -12.25
N ILE A 416 5.30 9.04 -13.50
CA ILE A 416 4.74 9.72 -14.67
C ILE A 416 3.73 8.80 -15.36
N ALA A 417 2.48 9.25 -15.45
CA ALA A 417 1.41 8.55 -16.14
C ALA A 417 1.25 9.04 -17.59
N PHE A 418 1.24 8.07 -18.53
CA PHE A 418 1.18 8.33 -19.98
C PHE A 418 -0.23 8.21 -20.58
N ARG A 419 -1.17 7.53 -19.89
CA ARG A 419 -2.44 7.11 -20.49
C ARG A 419 -3.61 8.06 -20.24
N ARG A 420 -3.46 8.97 -19.27
CA ARG A 420 -4.61 9.68 -18.73
C ARG A 420 -5.03 10.87 -19.58
N ILE A 421 -4.07 11.63 -20.11
CA ILE A 421 -4.34 12.84 -20.88
C ILE A 421 -3.70 12.72 -22.26
N VAL A 422 -4.47 13.00 -23.30
CA VAL A 422 -3.95 12.96 -24.68
C VAL A 422 -3.02 14.15 -24.92
N GLY A 423 -1.80 13.88 -25.35
CA GLY A 423 -0.78 14.89 -25.67
C GLY A 423 -0.03 15.49 -24.46
N PHE A 424 -0.32 15.01 -23.24
CA PHE A 424 0.37 15.43 -22.02
C PHE A 424 0.65 14.22 -21.13
N LEU A 425 1.79 14.28 -20.46
CA LEU A 425 2.19 13.40 -19.40
C LEU A 425 1.74 13.98 -18.07
N GLU A 426 1.34 13.12 -17.15
CA GLU A 426 0.95 13.52 -15.80
C GLU A 426 2.00 13.05 -14.81
N PHE A 427 2.82 13.98 -14.32
CA PHE A 427 3.73 13.77 -13.21
C PHE A 427 2.99 13.99 -11.90
N GLU A 428 3.11 13.05 -10.97
CA GLU A 428 2.55 13.15 -9.63
C GLU A 428 3.66 13.10 -8.59
N MET A 429 3.51 13.89 -7.52
CA MET A 429 4.37 13.83 -6.33
C MET A 429 3.53 13.53 -5.10
N ALA A 430 3.89 12.49 -4.36
CA ALA A 430 3.13 11.99 -3.21
C ALA A 430 4.02 11.38 -2.13
N CYS A 431 3.47 11.20 -0.92
CA CYS A 431 4.06 10.36 0.11
C CYS A 431 2.97 9.56 0.86
N MET A 432 3.41 8.62 1.71
CA MET A 432 2.53 7.96 2.66
C MET A 432 2.41 8.83 3.93
N GLU A 433 1.20 9.26 4.26
CA GLU A 433 0.91 9.81 5.59
C GLU A 433 0.84 8.64 6.57
N ARG A 434 1.93 8.42 7.33
CA ARG A 434 2.13 7.21 8.15
C ARG A 434 1.08 7.06 9.25
N ASP A 435 0.66 8.15 9.88
CA ASP A 435 -0.34 8.14 10.96
C ASP A 435 -1.75 7.78 10.49
N ALA A 436 -2.11 8.24 9.29
CA ALA A 436 -3.39 7.91 8.66
C ALA A 436 -3.31 6.65 7.78
N ASN A 437 -2.10 6.12 7.60
CA ASN A 437 -1.74 5.05 6.66
C ASN A 437 -2.47 5.23 5.31
N THR A 438 -2.33 6.42 4.72
CA THR A 438 -2.99 6.80 3.46
C THR A 438 -2.07 7.59 2.55
N SER A 439 -2.30 7.50 1.23
CA SER A 439 -1.54 8.27 0.26
C SER A 439 -1.95 9.74 0.24
N LEU A 440 -0.95 10.62 0.33
CA LEU A 440 -1.10 12.06 0.24
C LEU A 440 -0.45 12.56 -1.06
N ILE A 441 -1.23 13.28 -1.87
CA ILE A 441 -0.79 13.83 -3.16
C ILE A 441 -0.51 15.30 -2.94
N PHE A 442 0.72 15.73 -3.23
CA PHE A 442 1.14 17.11 -3.03
C PHE A 442 0.83 17.95 -4.26
N CYS A 443 1.21 17.49 -5.44
CA CYS A 443 0.94 18.19 -6.68
C CYS A 443 0.79 17.24 -7.86
N ARG A 444 0.12 17.76 -8.89
CA ARG A 444 0.03 17.17 -10.22
C ARG A 444 0.59 18.13 -11.23
N VAL A 445 1.40 17.62 -12.13
CA VAL A 445 2.03 18.41 -13.18
C VAL A 445 1.69 17.80 -14.53
N TYR A 446 1.10 18.60 -15.40
CA TYR A 446 0.85 18.22 -16.78
C TYR A 446 1.95 18.80 -17.65
N ILE A 447 2.73 17.92 -18.26
CA ILE A 447 3.92 18.29 -19.03
C ILE A 447 3.91 17.56 -20.38
N ASN A 448 4.25 18.25 -21.47
CA ASN A 448 4.27 17.61 -22.79
C ASN A 448 5.62 17.01 -23.18
N ARG A 449 6.68 17.26 -22.39
CA ARG A 449 8.07 16.81 -22.62
C ARG A 449 8.69 16.24 -21.35
N GLN A 450 9.70 15.37 -21.48
CA GLN A 450 10.38 14.76 -20.33
C GLN A 450 11.85 15.16 -20.18
N SER A 451 12.28 16.25 -20.82
CA SER A 451 13.67 16.72 -20.72
C SER A 451 14.07 17.10 -19.30
N ALA A 452 15.38 17.07 -19.04
CA ALA A 452 15.94 17.45 -17.74
C ALA A 452 15.63 18.92 -17.39
N ALA A 453 15.76 19.82 -18.36
CA ALA A 453 15.45 21.23 -18.17
C ALA A 453 13.97 21.48 -17.84
N ALA A 454 13.05 20.71 -18.45
CA ALA A 454 11.63 20.84 -18.15
C ALA A 454 11.30 20.36 -16.73
N HIS A 455 11.90 19.25 -16.28
CA HIS A 455 11.75 18.79 -14.90
C HIS A 455 12.43 19.71 -13.87
N GLN A 456 13.61 20.26 -14.17
CA GLN A 456 14.23 21.29 -13.33
C GLN A 456 13.26 22.46 -13.10
N ARG A 457 12.62 22.94 -14.18
CA ARG A 457 11.62 24.01 -14.11
C ARG A 457 10.41 23.62 -13.26
N VAL A 458 9.98 22.36 -13.33
CA VAL A 458 8.89 21.83 -12.49
C VAL A 458 9.25 21.92 -11.01
N PHE A 459 10.43 21.44 -10.61
CA PHE A 459 10.85 21.43 -9.21
C PHE A 459 11.02 22.85 -8.64
N GLU A 460 11.64 23.76 -9.41
CA GLU A 460 11.77 25.17 -9.02
C GLU A 460 10.42 25.83 -8.75
N GLU A 461 9.44 25.58 -9.61
CA GLU A 461 8.12 26.19 -9.47
C GLU A 461 7.29 25.56 -8.35
N ILE A 462 7.46 24.27 -8.08
CA ILE A 462 6.87 23.63 -6.89
C ILE A 462 7.42 24.28 -5.62
N GLU A 463 8.73 24.49 -5.51
CA GLU A 463 9.32 25.14 -4.34
C GLU A 463 8.89 26.61 -4.21
N ALA A 464 8.80 27.33 -5.32
CA ALA A 464 8.27 28.70 -5.33
C ALA A 464 6.82 28.75 -4.83
N ILE A 465 5.97 27.82 -5.26
CA ILE A 465 4.58 27.69 -4.77
C ILE A 465 4.55 27.43 -3.27
N VAL A 466 5.39 26.53 -2.76
CA VAL A 466 5.47 26.24 -1.32
C VAL A 466 5.88 27.48 -0.54
N LYS A 467 6.88 28.22 -1.02
CA LYS A 467 7.32 29.47 -0.41
C LYS A 467 6.22 30.55 -0.42
N GLU A 468 5.47 30.67 -1.51
CA GLU A 468 4.32 31.57 -1.61
C GLU A 468 3.22 31.23 -0.61
N ASP A 469 2.93 29.93 -0.44
CA ASP A 469 1.83 29.45 0.39
C ASP A 469 2.12 29.48 1.89
N THR A 470 3.39 29.29 2.26
CA THR A 470 3.78 29.00 3.64
C THR A 470 4.78 29.99 4.21
N GLY A 471 5.39 30.82 3.36
CA GLY A 471 6.52 31.68 3.72
C GLY A 471 7.84 30.93 3.94
N LYS A 472 7.85 29.59 3.83
CA LYS A 472 9.02 28.73 4.07
C LYS A 472 9.45 28.01 2.79
N CYS A 473 10.76 27.82 2.61
CA CYS A 473 11.29 26.97 1.54
C CYS A 473 11.29 25.50 1.96
N LEU A 474 11.33 24.61 0.97
CA LEU A 474 11.56 23.19 1.20
C LEU A 474 12.98 22.99 1.74
N LYS A 475 13.12 22.13 2.74
CA LYS A 475 14.43 21.78 3.29
C LYS A 475 14.78 20.35 2.90
N TRP A 476 15.89 20.22 2.20
CA TRP A 476 16.48 18.94 1.80
C TRP A 476 17.52 18.54 2.83
N ARG A 477 17.45 17.32 3.39
CA ARG A 477 18.39 16.86 4.42
C ARG A 477 19.84 17.07 3.99
N HIS A 478 20.22 16.52 2.85
CA HIS A 478 21.60 16.61 2.35
C HIS A 478 22.12 18.07 2.32
N LEU A 479 21.28 19.03 1.94
CA LEU A 479 21.70 20.44 1.86
C LEU A 479 21.64 21.14 3.22
N HIS A 480 20.63 20.85 4.05
CA HIS A 480 20.26 21.68 5.22
C HIS A 480 20.63 21.07 6.58
N ALA A 481 20.85 19.76 6.67
CA ALA A 481 21.26 19.09 7.91
C ALA A 481 22.63 19.57 8.38
N SER A 482 22.84 19.66 9.69
CA SER A 482 24.13 19.92 10.34
C SER A 482 24.94 18.65 10.58
N SER A 483 24.30 17.48 10.61
CA SER A 483 24.93 16.21 10.98
C SER A 483 24.53 15.03 10.09
N THR A 484 25.40 14.01 10.04
CA THR A 484 25.16 12.70 9.44
C THR A 484 24.61 11.66 10.42
N ASP A 485 24.81 11.83 11.73
CA ASP A 485 24.50 10.83 12.76
C ASP A 485 23.03 10.83 13.23
N GLY A 486 22.21 11.69 12.64
CA GLY A 486 20.80 11.82 13.00
C GLY A 486 20.53 12.62 14.27
N SER A 487 21.53 13.36 14.79
CA SER A 487 21.33 14.32 15.88
C SER A 487 20.41 15.49 15.49
N ASP A 488 20.23 15.72 14.20
CA ASP A 488 19.34 16.76 13.68
C ASP A 488 17.87 16.34 13.81
N GLU A 489 17.01 17.31 14.12
CA GLU A 489 15.57 17.09 14.07
C GLU A 489 15.15 16.81 12.61
N TYR A 490 14.83 15.54 12.30
CA TYR A 490 14.38 15.10 10.96
C TYR A 490 13.06 15.75 10.51
N ARG A 491 12.42 16.49 11.42
CA ARG A 491 11.16 17.18 11.18
C ARG A 491 11.33 18.23 10.08
N ASP A 492 10.33 18.30 9.21
CA ASP A 492 10.27 19.24 8.08
C ASP A 492 11.44 19.11 7.06
N LEU A 493 12.22 18.02 7.10
CA LEU A 493 13.27 17.71 6.12
C LEU A 493 12.80 16.65 5.12
N ILE A 494 13.06 16.87 3.83
CA ILE A 494 12.99 15.82 2.80
C ILE A 494 14.23 14.93 2.97
N LEU A 495 13.99 13.66 3.32
CA LEU A 495 15.04 12.69 3.64
C LEU A 495 15.42 11.82 2.43
N SER A 496 14.44 11.42 1.62
CA SER A 496 14.64 10.55 0.47
C SER A 496 13.59 10.80 -0.62
N TRP A 497 13.96 10.48 -1.86
CA TRP A 497 13.10 10.54 -3.03
C TRP A 497 13.17 9.25 -3.84
N THR A 498 12.07 8.52 -3.95
CA THR A 498 11.98 7.29 -4.76
C THR A 498 11.24 7.54 -6.08
N ALA A 499 11.84 7.19 -7.21
CA ALA A 499 11.20 7.30 -8.52
C ALA A 499 11.61 6.18 -9.50
N ASP A 500 11.03 6.18 -10.70
CA ASP A 500 11.46 5.30 -11.79
C ASP A 500 12.81 5.76 -12.40
N GLN A 501 13.42 4.94 -13.25
CA GLN A 501 14.71 5.19 -13.93
C GLN A 501 14.62 6.24 -15.06
N HIS A 502 13.73 7.23 -14.95
CA HIS A 502 13.62 8.25 -15.99
C HIS A 502 14.77 9.26 -15.90
N ARG A 503 15.68 9.25 -16.88
CA ARG A 503 16.90 10.07 -16.85
C ARG A 503 16.64 11.58 -16.78
N GLY A 504 15.71 12.10 -17.59
CA GLY A 504 15.34 13.52 -17.57
C GLY A 504 14.80 13.99 -16.22
N GLN A 505 13.84 13.27 -15.64
CA GLN A 505 13.34 13.53 -14.29
C GLN A 505 14.43 13.53 -13.22
N ALA A 506 15.28 12.48 -13.18
CA ALA A 506 16.36 12.38 -12.20
C ALA A 506 17.35 13.54 -12.35
N LYS A 507 17.87 13.78 -13.57
CA LYS A 507 18.80 14.88 -13.83
C LYS A 507 18.18 16.24 -13.53
N GLY A 508 16.91 16.46 -13.87
CA GLY A 508 16.18 17.68 -13.54
C GLY A 508 16.11 17.95 -12.04
N LEU A 509 15.93 16.92 -11.21
CA LEU A 509 16.00 17.03 -9.75
C LEU A 509 17.43 17.37 -9.30
N GLY A 510 18.43 16.69 -9.83
CA GLY A 510 19.85 16.98 -9.54
C GLY A 510 20.25 18.42 -9.87
N LEU A 511 19.84 18.93 -11.03
CA LEU A 511 20.08 20.31 -11.47
C LEU A 511 19.38 21.33 -10.56
N HIS A 512 18.17 21.02 -10.10
CA HIS A 512 17.45 21.85 -9.15
C HIS A 512 18.19 21.91 -7.80
N LEU A 513 18.61 20.77 -7.26
CA LEU A 513 19.39 20.70 -6.01
C LEU A 513 20.73 21.43 -6.12
N GLN A 514 21.42 21.31 -7.25
CA GLN A 514 22.65 22.05 -7.54
C GLN A 514 22.42 23.57 -7.51
N LYS A 515 21.32 24.03 -8.13
CA LYS A 515 20.95 25.44 -8.09
C LYS A 515 20.60 25.91 -6.68
N LEU A 516 20.00 25.07 -5.85
CA LEU A 516 19.77 25.43 -4.45
C LEU A 516 21.08 25.55 -3.70
N ALA A 517 21.96 24.56 -3.83
CA ALA A 517 23.27 24.54 -3.19
C ALA A 517 24.10 25.79 -3.55
N SER A 518 24.13 26.19 -4.83
CA SER A 518 24.88 27.38 -5.28
C SER A 518 24.38 28.71 -4.69
N ASN A 519 23.13 28.76 -4.21
CA ASN A 519 22.57 29.93 -3.53
C ASN A 519 22.74 29.89 -2.00
N MET A 520 23.31 28.82 -1.45
CA MET A 520 23.57 28.68 -0.02
C MET A 520 24.96 29.22 0.33
N ALA A 521 25.16 29.57 1.61
CA ALA A 521 26.49 29.85 2.13
C ALA A 521 27.42 28.65 1.95
N ILE A 522 28.71 28.91 1.73
CA ILE A 522 29.74 27.87 1.57
C ILE A 522 29.63 26.91 2.75
N LYS A 523 29.48 25.63 2.42
CA LYS A 523 29.25 24.57 3.40
C LYS A 523 29.91 23.29 2.89
N ALA A 524 30.73 22.68 3.75
CA ALA A 524 31.29 21.37 3.48
C ALA A 524 30.18 20.32 3.32
N ASP A 525 30.35 19.39 2.40
CA ASP A 525 29.46 18.24 2.31
C ASP A 525 29.60 17.35 3.54
N LEU A 526 28.47 16.83 4.01
CA LEU A 526 28.42 16.03 5.22
C LEU A 526 29.08 14.64 5.06
N HIS A 527 29.14 14.13 3.83
CA HIS A 527 29.68 12.80 3.53
C HIS A 527 31.10 12.86 2.97
N GLU A 528 31.44 13.95 2.27
CA GLU A 528 32.76 14.24 1.72
C GLU A 528 33.24 15.63 2.21
N PRO A 529 33.73 15.76 3.45
CA PRO A 529 34.03 17.07 4.08
C PRO A 529 35.04 17.94 3.32
N GLU A 530 35.89 17.32 2.51
CA GLU A 530 36.87 17.94 1.62
C GLU A 530 36.24 18.65 0.40
N ARG A 531 34.96 18.40 0.11
CA ARG A 531 34.20 19.05 -0.96
C ARG A 531 33.15 19.98 -0.37
N ASN A 532 32.86 21.10 -1.03
CA ASN A 532 31.70 21.90 -0.67
C ASN A 532 30.44 21.37 -1.37
N ILE A 533 29.28 21.56 -0.76
CA ILE A 533 27.99 21.20 -1.37
C ILE A 533 27.75 21.96 -2.68
N GLN A 534 28.33 23.15 -2.84
CA GLN A 534 28.26 23.97 -4.04
C GLN A 534 29.02 23.38 -5.24
N ASP A 535 30.04 22.58 -4.97
CA ASP A 535 30.94 21.99 -5.97
C ASP A 535 30.47 20.62 -6.45
N LEU A 536 29.33 20.14 -5.94
CA LEU A 536 28.73 18.88 -6.33
C LEU A 536 28.05 19.01 -7.70
N ASP A 537 28.19 17.97 -8.52
CA ASP A 537 27.46 17.87 -9.78
C ASP A 537 26.00 17.41 -9.55
N PRO A 538 25.11 17.49 -10.57
CA PRO A 538 23.72 17.05 -10.42
C PRO A 538 23.56 15.60 -9.94
N TYR A 539 24.47 14.71 -10.33
CA TYR A 539 24.45 13.30 -9.96
C TYR A 539 24.98 13.06 -8.55
N ASP A 540 25.98 13.82 -8.11
CA ASP A 540 26.46 13.82 -6.72
C ASP A 540 25.33 14.17 -5.75
N HIS A 541 24.50 15.16 -6.08
CA HIS A 541 23.31 15.47 -5.28
C HIS A 541 22.31 14.31 -5.26
N LEU A 542 22.07 13.65 -6.40
CA LEU A 542 21.18 12.49 -6.47
C LEU A 542 21.68 11.32 -5.61
N ARG A 543 23.00 11.07 -5.53
CA ARG A 543 23.57 10.00 -4.68
C ARG A 543 23.21 10.13 -3.20
N ARG A 544 22.83 11.33 -2.76
CA ARG A 544 22.56 11.66 -1.35
C ARG A 544 21.08 11.69 -1.00
N ILE A 545 20.18 11.46 -1.98
CA ILE A 545 18.73 11.56 -1.76
C ILE A 545 17.87 10.63 -2.63
N PHE A 546 18.35 10.22 -3.80
CA PHE A 546 17.53 9.55 -4.81
C PHE A 546 17.64 8.03 -4.74
N ARG A 547 16.50 7.35 -4.81
CA ARG A 547 16.38 5.89 -4.86
C ARG A 547 15.56 5.45 -6.07
N ILE A 548 15.95 4.32 -6.66
CA ILE A 548 15.23 3.71 -7.77
C ILE A 548 14.15 2.78 -7.23
N CYS A 549 12.99 2.82 -7.86
CA CYS A 549 11.93 1.85 -7.61
C CYS A 549 12.36 0.44 -8.05
N THR A 550 12.61 -0.44 -7.08
CA THR A 550 13.00 -1.84 -7.30
C THR A 550 11.96 -2.65 -8.08
N VAL A 551 10.68 -2.33 -7.94
CA VAL A 551 9.58 -3.01 -8.68
C VAL A 551 9.66 -2.71 -10.18
N HIS A 552 9.97 -1.47 -10.55
CA HIS A 552 10.15 -1.09 -11.95
C HIS A 552 11.43 -1.68 -12.52
N ASP A 553 12.52 -1.63 -11.76
CA ASP A 553 13.78 -2.24 -12.17
C ASP A 553 13.64 -3.76 -12.40
N PHE A 554 13.09 -4.51 -11.44
CA PHE A 554 12.87 -5.95 -11.60
C PHE A 554 11.94 -6.29 -12.77
N ARG A 555 10.94 -5.44 -13.05
CA ARG A 555 10.08 -5.56 -14.23
C ARG A 555 10.87 -5.36 -15.52
N ASN A 556 11.82 -4.42 -15.54
CA ASN A 556 12.69 -4.16 -16.68
C ASN A 556 13.71 -5.30 -16.88
N ILE A 557 14.32 -5.82 -15.81
CA ILE A 557 15.20 -7.00 -15.85
C ILE A 557 14.46 -8.21 -16.43
N ASN A 558 13.20 -8.44 -16.02
CA ASN A 558 12.40 -9.55 -16.55
C ASN A 558 12.11 -9.45 -18.05
N LYS A 559 12.05 -8.24 -18.60
CA LYS A 559 11.89 -8.01 -20.04
C LYS A 559 13.21 -8.10 -20.80
N CYS A 560 14.34 -8.05 -20.11
CA CYS A 560 15.65 -8.15 -20.72
C CYS A 560 15.85 -9.56 -21.31
N ALA A 561 16.33 -9.59 -22.55
CA ALA A 561 16.56 -10.81 -23.32
C ALA A 561 17.88 -11.49 -22.93
N VAL A 562 18.06 -11.73 -21.63
CA VAL A 562 19.21 -12.43 -21.06
C VAL A 562 18.78 -13.74 -20.37
N PRO A 563 19.68 -14.72 -20.24
CA PRO A 563 19.46 -15.93 -19.45
C PRO A 563 19.05 -15.65 -17.98
N GLU A 564 18.36 -16.59 -17.34
CA GLU A 564 17.83 -16.37 -15.99
C GLU A 564 18.92 -16.23 -14.92
N ASP A 565 20.04 -16.94 -15.04
CA ASP A 565 21.22 -16.78 -14.17
C ASP A 565 21.80 -15.35 -14.27
N VAL A 566 21.79 -14.75 -15.45
CA VAL A 566 22.17 -13.34 -15.63
C VAL A 566 21.14 -12.41 -14.98
N ARG A 567 19.84 -12.69 -15.10
CA ARG A 567 18.81 -11.92 -14.37
C ARG A 567 18.99 -11.99 -12.86
N TRP A 568 19.43 -13.13 -12.32
CA TRP A 568 19.76 -13.26 -10.91
C TRP A 568 20.92 -12.35 -10.50
N LEU A 569 21.99 -12.30 -11.30
CA LEU A 569 23.09 -11.36 -11.08
C LEU A 569 22.62 -9.90 -11.11
N MET A 570 21.80 -9.53 -12.11
CA MET A 570 21.26 -8.17 -12.22
C MET A 570 20.40 -7.79 -11.01
N ARG A 571 19.53 -8.70 -10.54
CA ARG A 571 18.71 -8.48 -9.33
C ARG A 571 19.58 -8.41 -8.06
N GLY A 572 20.70 -9.14 -8.04
CA GLY A 572 21.65 -9.17 -6.93
C GLY A 572 22.34 -7.84 -6.65
N LEU A 573 22.41 -6.96 -7.65
CA LEU A 573 22.93 -5.59 -7.49
C LEU A 573 22.03 -4.69 -6.62
N VAL A 574 20.77 -5.08 -6.38
CA VAL A 574 19.88 -4.39 -5.45
C VAL A 574 20.12 -4.91 -4.04
N CYS A 575 20.89 -4.16 -3.25
CA CYS A 575 21.41 -4.62 -1.95
C CYS A 575 21.84 -3.46 -1.05
N ILE A 576 22.19 -3.77 0.21
CA ILE A 576 22.84 -2.82 1.11
C ILE A 576 24.33 -2.72 0.76
N GLU A 577 25.04 -3.85 0.86
CA GLU A 577 26.44 -4.02 0.49
C GLU A 577 26.56 -5.17 -0.52
N HIS A 578 27.60 -5.11 -1.36
CA HIS A 578 27.80 -6.07 -2.44
C HIS A 578 29.24 -6.63 -2.49
N ASP A 579 29.37 -7.93 -2.23
CA ASP A 579 30.66 -8.62 -2.10
C ASP A 579 31.62 -8.47 -3.30
N ASP A 580 31.13 -8.64 -4.54
CA ASP A 580 31.92 -8.55 -5.77
C ASP A 580 31.16 -7.75 -6.84
N TRP A 581 31.09 -6.42 -6.67
CA TRP A 581 30.30 -5.57 -7.56
C TRP A 581 30.84 -5.58 -9.00
N ASP A 582 32.12 -5.27 -9.17
CA ASP A 582 32.73 -5.13 -10.50
C ASP A 582 32.79 -6.48 -11.23
N GLY A 583 33.12 -7.57 -10.53
CA GLY A 583 33.07 -8.91 -11.10
C GLY A 583 31.65 -9.34 -11.45
N THR A 584 30.62 -8.89 -10.72
CA THR A 584 29.22 -9.13 -11.09
C THR A 584 28.83 -8.38 -12.36
N LEU A 585 29.22 -7.11 -12.50
CA LEU A 585 29.00 -6.35 -13.74
C LEU A 585 29.71 -7.00 -14.93
N LEU A 586 30.94 -7.49 -14.76
CA LEU A 586 31.67 -8.23 -15.80
C LEU A 586 30.94 -9.52 -16.20
N LYS A 587 30.50 -10.32 -15.23
CA LYS A 587 29.73 -11.55 -15.48
C LYS A 587 28.42 -11.26 -16.24
N ILE A 588 27.74 -10.14 -15.94
CA ILE A 588 26.53 -9.73 -16.67
C ILE A 588 26.85 -9.41 -18.13
N ARG A 589 27.95 -8.70 -18.41
CA ARG A 589 28.39 -8.38 -19.79
C ARG A 589 28.75 -9.64 -20.57
N GLU A 590 29.55 -10.53 -19.98
CA GLU A 590 30.05 -11.73 -20.63
C GLU A 590 28.96 -12.76 -20.88
N LYS A 591 28.19 -13.11 -19.84
CA LYS A 591 27.14 -14.16 -19.92
C LYS A 591 25.85 -13.65 -20.54
N GLY A 592 25.56 -12.35 -20.41
CA GLY A 592 24.36 -11.73 -20.96
C GLY A 592 24.47 -11.38 -22.45
N GLY A 593 25.65 -11.51 -23.04
CA GLY A 593 25.92 -11.12 -24.43
C GLY A 593 25.62 -9.63 -24.69
N LYS A 594 25.25 -9.30 -25.94
CA LYS A 594 24.90 -7.92 -26.31
C LYS A 594 23.80 -7.31 -25.41
N PRO A 595 22.66 -7.99 -25.14
CA PRO A 595 21.63 -7.43 -24.26
C PRO A 595 22.13 -7.13 -22.82
N GLY A 596 22.97 -8.00 -22.26
CA GLY A 596 23.60 -7.76 -20.95
C GLY A 596 24.57 -6.59 -20.96
N ASN A 597 25.44 -6.52 -21.98
CA ASN A 597 26.39 -5.43 -22.16
C ASN A 597 25.69 -4.08 -22.36
N ASP A 598 24.69 -4.03 -23.24
CA ASP A 598 23.88 -2.83 -23.50
C ASP A 598 23.15 -2.39 -22.22
N TRP A 599 22.65 -3.34 -21.41
CA TRP A 599 22.04 -3.03 -20.12
C TRP A 599 23.04 -2.38 -19.16
N VAL A 600 24.25 -2.94 -18.99
CA VAL A 600 25.23 -2.35 -18.07
C VAL A 600 25.66 -0.95 -18.54
N ASN A 601 25.93 -0.78 -19.84
CA ASN A 601 26.30 0.52 -20.40
C ASN A 601 25.18 1.56 -20.24
N ASP A 602 23.92 1.16 -20.40
CA ASP A 602 22.74 2.01 -20.11
C ASP A 602 22.72 2.48 -18.65
N LYS A 603 23.05 1.58 -17.71
CA LYS A 603 23.05 1.91 -16.27
C LYS A 603 24.24 2.78 -15.88
N GLU A 604 25.44 2.47 -16.35
CA GLU A 604 26.65 3.27 -16.10
C GLU A 604 26.51 4.69 -16.64
N SER A 605 26.02 4.83 -17.88
CA SER A 605 25.81 6.14 -18.50
C SER A 605 24.79 7.01 -17.77
N SER A 606 23.85 6.41 -17.04
CA SER A 606 22.88 7.17 -16.24
C SER A 606 23.49 7.84 -15.00
N LYS A 607 24.63 7.35 -14.48
CA LYS A 607 25.35 7.84 -13.28
C LYS A 607 24.61 7.81 -11.93
N PHE A 608 23.27 7.84 -11.91
CA PHE A 608 22.45 7.76 -10.69
C PHE A 608 21.88 6.38 -10.40
N PHE A 609 21.83 5.47 -11.38
CA PHE A 609 21.11 4.20 -11.21
C PHE A 609 21.72 3.31 -10.12
N PHE A 610 23.03 3.03 -10.18
CA PHE A 610 23.68 2.14 -9.22
C PHE A 610 23.65 2.68 -7.77
N PRO A 611 24.00 3.95 -7.52
CA PRO A 611 23.76 4.56 -6.20
C PRO A 611 22.30 4.53 -5.75
N GLY A 612 21.35 4.52 -6.70
CA GLY A 612 19.93 4.48 -6.41
C GLY A 612 19.38 3.08 -6.09
N ILE A 613 20.12 1.99 -6.36
CA ILE A 613 19.72 0.61 -6.05
C ILE A 613 20.58 -0.08 -5.00
N CYS A 614 21.79 0.42 -4.75
CA CYS A 614 22.74 -0.15 -3.80
C CYS A 614 23.16 0.90 -2.77
N TRP A 615 22.96 0.61 -1.49
CA TRP A 615 23.20 1.58 -0.42
C TRP A 615 24.68 1.97 -0.29
N GLU A 616 25.62 1.00 -0.36
CA GLU A 616 27.08 1.26 -0.23
C GLU A 616 27.58 2.30 -1.25
N ARG A 617 26.89 2.41 -2.40
CA ARG A 617 27.21 3.33 -3.50
C ARG A 617 26.46 4.65 -3.39
N SER A 618 25.53 4.74 -2.45
CA SER A 618 24.79 5.94 -2.09
C SER A 618 25.48 6.64 -0.91
N PHE A 619 25.09 7.89 -0.70
CA PHE A 619 25.41 8.64 0.52
C PHE A 619 24.14 8.92 1.35
N ILE A 620 23.09 8.11 1.15
CA ILE A 620 21.90 8.19 1.98
C ILE A 620 22.21 7.43 3.29
N PRO A 621 22.03 8.01 4.48
CA PRO A 621 22.18 7.30 5.74
C PRO A 621 21.36 6.01 5.78
N ILE A 622 21.92 4.97 6.38
CA ILE A 622 21.34 3.62 6.36
C ILE A 622 19.96 3.57 6.99
N ASP A 623 19.72 4.31 8.07
CA ASP A 623 18.43 4.44 8.74
C ASP A 623 17.39 5.08 7.79
N ILE A 624 17.75 6.14 7.07
CA ILE A 624 16.88 6.77 6.07
C ILE A 624 16.61 5.84 4.88
N TRP A 625 17.65 5.15 4.40
CA TRP A 625 17.53 4.16 3.33
C TRP A 625 16.55 3.04 3.70
N ASN A 626 16.67 2.52 4.93
CA ASN A 626 15.85 1.42 5.43
C ASN A 626 14.40 1.85 5.74
N ALA A 627 14.21 3.07 6.25
CA ALA A 627 12.89 3.63 6.56
C ALA A 627 12.10 4.03 5.29
N GLY A 628 12.81 4.42 4.23
CA GLY A 628 12.23 4.76 2.94
C GLY A 628 11.73 3.55 2.16
N ASP A 629 10.60 3.69 1.47
CA ASP A 629 10.09 2.63 0.61
C ASP A 629 10.94 2.46 -0.65
N ALA A 630 11.53 1.28 -0.84
CA ALA A 630 12.26 0.90 -2.05
C ALA A 630 11.36 0.63 -3.27
N ASN A 631 10.05 0.83 -3.14
CA ASN A 631 9.07 0.62 -4.20
C ASN A 631 8.10 1.80 -4.32
N SER A 632 7.65 2.05 -5.55
CA SER A 632 6.70 3.11 -5.89
C SER A 632 5.24 2.61 -5.90
N ASN A 633 4.91 1.60 -5.08
CA ASN A 633 3.55 1.03 -5.07
C ASN A 633 2.48 2.05 -4.66
N LEU A 634 2.85 2.99 -3.78
CA LEU A 634 1.98 4.07 -3.33
C LEU A 634 1.52 4.91 -4.53
N ILE A 635 2.47 5.45 -5.30
CA ILE A 635 2.17 6.29 -6.45
C ILE A 635 1.52 5.49 -7.59
N GLU A 636 1.89 4.23 -7.81
CA GLU A 636 1.21 3.36 -8.78
C GLU A 636 -0.27 3.14 -8.41
N SER A 637 -0.56 3.02 -7.11
CA SER A 637 -1.94 2.92 -6.61
C SER A 637 -2.71 4.21 -6.82
N VAL A 638 -2.07 5.38 -6.61
CA VAL A 638 -2.68 6.70 -6.88
C VAL A 638 -3.00 6.83 -8.37
N HIS A 639 -2.03 6.54 -9.25
CA HIS A 639 -2.23 6.48 -10.70
C HIS A 639 -3.40 5.57 -11.07
N ARG A 640 -3.46 4.36 -10.51
CA ARG A 640 -4.55 3.43 -10.78
C ARG A 640 -5.90 3.99 -10.36
N ASP A 641 -5.99 4.61 -9.18
CA ASP A 641 -7.23 5.15 -8.64
C ASP A 641 -7.75 6.34 -9.45
N VAL A 642 -6.86 7.24 -9.87
CA VAL A 642 -7.22 8.39 -10.70
C VAL A 642 -7.51 8.00 -12.15
N ASN A 643 -6.82 7.00 -12.71
CA ASN A 643 -7.11 6.46 -14.04
C ASN A 643 -8.51 5.85 -14.12
N ARG A 644 -9.02 5.32 -13.00
CA ARG A 644 -10.40 4.84 -12.93
C ARG A 644 -11.42 5.98 -13.05
N GLU A 645 -11.05 7.26 -12.88
CA GLU A 645 -11.88 8.45 -13.21
C GLU A 645 -11.93 8.77 -14.73
N GLY A 646 -11.12 8.09 -15.52
CA GLY A 646 -11.10 8.16 -16.98
C GLY A 646 -9.67 8.17 -17.50
N VAL A 647 -9.47 7.47 -18.60
CA VAL A 647 -8.24 7.46 -19.41
C VAL A 647 -8.51 8.15 -20.74
N HIS A 648 -7.47 8.60 -21.43
CA HIS A 648 -7.58 9.35 -22.70
C HIS A 648 -8.49 10.59 -22.60
N CYS A 649 -8.43 11.30 -21.47
CA CYS A 649 -9.15 12.55 -21.28
C CYS A 649 -8.51 13.68 -22.10
N THR A 650 -9.34 14.68 -22.43
CA THR A 650 -8.83 16.00 -22.86
C THR A 650 -8.08 16.68 -21.71
N LEU A 651 -7.19 17.62 -21.99
CA LEU A 651 -6.38 18.29 -20.97
C LEU A 651 -7.24 18.91 -19.85
N LEU A 652 -8.26 19.69 -20.23
CA LEU A 652 -9.18 20.31 -19.28
C LEU A 652 -9.98 19.28 -18.49
N GLY A 653 -10.43 18.21 -19.15
CA GLY A 653 -11.19 17.12 -18.50
C GLY A 653 -10.35 16.33 -17.50
N GLY A 654 -9.10 16.00 -17.87
CA GLY A 654 -8.14 15.32 -17.00
C GLY A 654 -7.78 16.16 -15.78
N LEU A 655 -7.50 17.46 -15.98
CA LEU A 655 -7.21 18.40 -14.90
C LEU A 655 -8.35 18.53 -13.90
N LYS A 656 -9.60 18.75 -14.36
CA LYS A 656 -10.78 18.87 -13.47
C LYS A 656 -11.03 17.58 -12.67
N LYS A 657 -10.82 16.42 -13.29
CA LYS A 657 -10.90 15.12 -12.60
C LYS A 657 -9.77 14.95 -11.59
N GLY A 658 -8.55 15.37 -11.92
CA GLY A 658 -7.39 15.39 -11.01
C GLY A 658 -7.68 16.25 -9.78
N GLN A 659 -8.14 17.49 -9.99
CA GLN A 659 -8.55 18.41 -8.93
C GLN A 659 -9.61 17.78 -8.01
N SER A 660 -10.64 17.17 -8.58
CA SER A 660 -11.72 16.56 -7.81
C SER A 660 -11.22 15.39 -6.95
N PHE A 661 -10.29 14.60 -7.48
CA PHE A 661 -9.69 13.47 -6.77
C PHE A 661 -8.79 13.93 -5.62
N ASP A 662 -7.94 14.94 -5.86
CA ASP A 662 -7.02 15.45 -4.83
C ASP A 662 -7.80 16.13 -3.69
N VAL A 663 -8.84 16.91 -4.02
CA VAL A 663 -9.75 17.49 -3.01
C VAL A 663 -10.45 16.40 -2.19
N LEU A 664 -10.88 15.29 -2.82
CA LEU A 664 -11.49 14.17 -2.12
C LEU A 664 -10.50 13.49 -1.17
N LYS A 665 -9.26 13.25 -1.61
CA LYS A 665 -8.19 12.69 -0.77
C LYS A 665 -7.90 13.61 0.42
N MET A 666 -7.82 14.92 0.18
CA MET A 666 -7.56 15.87 1.25
C MET A 666 -8.67 15.92 2.31
N LYS A 667 -9.92 15.94 1.85
CA LYS A 667 -11.10 15.89 2.72
C LYS A 667 -11.17 14.59 3.52
N THR A 668 -10.77 13.48 2.92
CA THR A 668 -10.74 12.16 3.59
C THR A 668 -9.73 12.19 4.75
N LEU A 669 -8.52 12.71 4.51
CA LEU A 669 -7.51 12.83 5.57
C LEU A 669 -7.95 13.81 6.66
N THR A 670 -8.47 14.98 6.29
CA THR A 670 -8.99 15.97 7.25
C THR A 670 -10.11 15.39 8.11
N THR A 671 -10.95 14.54 7.52
CA THR A 671 -12.04 13.84 8.22
C THR A 671 -11.50 12.80 9.22
N TYR A 672 -10.43 12.09 8.86
CA TYR A 672 -9.74 11.19 9.77
C TYR A 672 -9.10 11.95 10.93
N GLU A 673 -8.35 13.01 10.66
CA GLU A 673 -7.68 13.81 11.71
C GLU A 673 -8.67 14.50 12.64
N SER A 674 -9.77 15.04 12.10
CA SER A 674 -10.75 15.80 12.89
C SER A 674 -11.73 14.90 13.65
N TYR A 675 -12.01 13.69 13.17
CA TYR A 675 -13.12 12.88 13.70
C TYR A 675 -12.77 11.40 13.92
N GLY A 676 -11.56 10.96 13.58
CA GLY A 676 -11.12 9.57 13.68
C GLY A 676 -11.84 8.63 12.70
N ILE A 677 -12.50 9.19 11.67
CA ILE A 677 -13.30 8.41 10.71
C ILE A 677 -12.41 7.99 9.55
N THR A 678 -12.17 6.69 9.45
CA THR A 678 -11.42 6.09 8.34
C THR A 678 -12.29 5.91 7.09
N PRO A 679 -11.72 5.96 5.87
CA PRO A 679 -12.46 5.73 4.62
C PRO A 679 -12.97 4.29 4.45
N SER A 680 -12.52 3.35 5.28
CA SER A 680 -12.99 1.96 5.26
C SER A 680 -13.16 1.44 6.68
N TYR A 681 -14.01 0.41 6.84
CA TYR A 681 -14.19 -0.33 8.10
C TYR A 681 -12.99 -1.20 8.50
N LYS A 682 -11.98 -1.35 7.64
CA LYS A 682 -10.71 -2.01 8.01
C LYS A 682 -9.94 -1.13 8.99
N THR A 683 -9.11 -1.74 9.83
CA THR A 683 -8.45 -0.98 10.90
C THR A 683 -7.45 0.03 10.37
N GLY A 684 -6.96 -0.17 9.14
CA GLY A 684 -5.98 0.71 8.51
C GLY A 684 -4.60 0.64 9.17
N HIS A 685 -4.37 -0.32 10.07
CA HIS A 685 -3.09 -0.50 10.73
C HIS A 685 -2.05 -1.17 9.80
N ILE A 686 -0.79 -0.79 9.94
CA ILE A 686 0.32 -1.28 9.11
C ILE A 686 0.43 -2.82 9.10
N SER A 687 0.16 -3.49 10.23
CA SER A 687 0.23 -4.96 10.33
C SER A 687 -0.79 -5.68 9.43
N GLU A 688 -1.95 -5.07 9.15
CA GLU A 688 -2.91 -5.65 8.19
C GLU A 688 -2.36 -5.60 6.75
N ASN A 689 -1.70 -4.50 6.38
CA ASN A 689 -1.06 -4.36 5.07
C ASN A 689 0.06 -5.39 4.90
N VAL A 690 0.90 -5.54 5.94
CA VAL A 690 2.00 -6.51 5.94
C VAL A 690 1.46 -7.94 5.87
N PHE A 691 0.44 -8.29 6.67
CA PHE A 691 -0.22 -9.59 6.61
C PHE A 691 -0.78 -9.90 5.20
N HIS A 692 -1.49 -8.95 4.60
CA HIS A 692 -2.01 -9.11 3.24
C HIS A 692 -0.89 -9.23 2.20
N ASN A 693 0.21 -8.50 2.36
CA ASN A 693 1.40 -8.61 1.50
C ASN A 693 2.03 -9.99 1.59
N LEU A 694 2.27 -10.50 2.80
CA LEU A 694 2.80 -11.85 3.04
C LEU A 694 1.91 -12.92 2.42
N LYS A 695 0.59 -12.83 2.64
CA LYS A 695 -0.39 -13.74 2.04
C LYS A 695 -0.36 -13.69 0.51
N ARG A 696 -0.23 -12.50 -0.10
CA ARG A 696 -0.11 -12.34 -1.55
C ARG A 696 1.18 -12.95 -2.10
N LYS A 697 2.32 -12.70 -1.44
CA LYS A 697 3.62 -13.29 -1.81
C LYS A 697 3.56 -14.82 -1.76
N SER A 698 3.04 -15.38 -0.68
CA SER A 698 2.82 -16.83 -0.55
C SER A 698 1.93 -17.39 -1.67
N ASN A 699 0.77 -16.79 -1.92
CA ASN A 699 -0.12 -17.24 -2.99
C ASN A 699 0.50 -17.13 -4.39
N ALA A 700 1.39 -16.15 -4.62
CA ALA A 700 2.13 -16.04 -5.88
C ALA A 700 3.14 -17.18 -6.02
N GLN A 701 3.91 -17.46 -4.95
CA GLN A 701 4.85 -18.60 -4.92
C GLN A 701 4.12 -19.93 -5.13
N HIS A 702 2.98 -20.15 -4.47
CA HIS A 702 2.15 -21.35 -4.67
C HIS A 702 1.72 -21.55 -6.11
N ARG A 703 1.34 -20.48 -6.81
CA ARG A 703 0.97 -20.57 -8.24
C ARG A 703 2.16 -20.92 -9.12
N VAL A 704 3.35 -20.42 -8.80
CA VAL A 704 4.59 -20.78 -9.51
C VAL A 704 4.90 -22.27 -9.28
N LEU A 705 4.92 -22.72 -8.03
CA LEU A 705 5.21 -24.12 -7.69
C LEU A 705 4.19 -25.09 -8.31
N ALA A 706 2.89 -24.77 -8.25
CA ALA A 706 1.85 -25.57 -8.90
C ALA A 706 2.00 -25.59 -10.44
N GLY A 707 2.49 -24.50 -11.02
CA GLY A 707 2.83 -24.45 -12.44
C GLY A 707 4.01 -25.36 -12.80
N GLU A 708 5.01 -25.47 -11.93
CA GLU A 708 6.12 -26.43 -12.08
C GLU A 708 5.65 -27.88 -11.87
N ASP A 709 4.79 -28.15 -10.89
CA ASP A 709 4.18 -29.48 -10.70
C ASP A 709 3.46 -29.96 -11.96
N GLN A 710 2.65 -29.10 -12.59
CA GLN A 710 1.99 -29.45 -13.85
C GLN A 710 2.98 -29.76 -14.99
N LYS A 711 4.17 -29.14 -14.99
CA LYS A 711 5.21 -29.48 -15.98
C LYS A 711 5.82 -30.84 -15.68
N ILE A 712 6.05 -31.16 -14.39
CA ILE A 712 6.51 -32.48 -13.95
C ILE A 712 5.49 -33.55 -14.33
N GLU A 713 4.19 -33.35 -14.06
CA GLU A 713 3.13 -34.28 -14.46
C GLU A 713 3.12 -34.54 -15.98
N ARG A 714 3.13 -33.46 -16.78
CA ARG A 714 3.18 -33.58 -18.24
C ARG A 714 4.44 -34.28 -18.73
N HIS A 715 5.57 -34.08 -18.05
CA HIS A 715 6.80 -34.78 -18.37
C HIS A 715 6.72 -36.27 -18.02
N ASN A 716 6.24 -36.61 -16.82
CA ASN A 716 6.00 -37.98 -16.38
C ASN A 716 5.08 -38.74 -17.35
N GLU A 717 4.00 -38.11 -17.80
CA GLU A 717 3.10 -38.69 -18.81
C GLU A 717 3.82 -38.97 -20.13
N LYS A 718 4.67 -38.05 -20.60
CA LYS A 718 5.47 -38.25 -21.81
C LYS A 718 6.49 -39.36 -21.63
N LEU A 719 7.17 -39.41 -20.49
CA LEU A 719 8.15 -40.45 -20.15
C LEU A 719 7.48 -41.83 -20.14
N LEU A 720 6.32 -41.96 -19.49
CA LEU A 720 5.51 -43.19 -19.48
C LEU A 720 5.05 -43.60 -20.89
N LYS A 721 4.61 -42.65 -21.73
CA LYS A 721 4.24 -42.93 -23.13
C LYS A 721 5.44 -43.45 -23.94
N SER A 722 6.61 -42.83 -23.79
CA SER A 722 7.85 -43.26 -24.45
C SER A 722 8.30 -44.64 -23.95
N LEU A 723 8.24 -44.89 -22.64
CA LEU A 723 8.57 -46.19 -22.04
C LEU A 723 7.65 -47.29 -22.57
N ASN A 724 6.33 -47.05 -22.59
CA ASN A 724 5.35 -47.98 -23.15
C ASN A 724 5.59 -48.26 -24.64
N THR A 725 6.06 -47.26 -25.40
CA THR A 725 6.43 -47.43 -26.81
C THR A 725 7.64 -48.35 -26.96
N VAL A 726 8.67 -48.18 -26.12
CA VAL A 726 9.84 -49.07 -26.09
C VAL A 726 9.44 -50.49 -25.72
N VAL A 727 8.59 -50.68 -24.70
CA VAL A 727 8.10 -52.01 -24.29
C VAL A 727 7.33 -52.70 -25.42
N LYS A 728 6.44 -51.98 -26.13
CA LYS A 728 5.71 -52.52 -27.29
C LYS A 728 6.65 -52.88 -28.44
N ALA A 729 7.65 -52.04 -28.73
CA ALA A 729 8.63 -52.30 -29.77
C ALA A 729 9.48 -53.55 -29.46
N LYS A 730 9.98 -53.68 -28.21
CA LYS A 730 10.70 -54.87 -27.73
C LYS A 730 9.88 -56.16 -27.87
N LYS A 731 8.61 -56.14 -27.46
CA LYS A 731 7.70 -57.28 -27.63
C LYS A 731 7.52 -57.67 -29.09
N ALA A 732 7.36 -56.69 -29.98
CA ALA A 732 7.22 -56.93 -31.43
C ALA A 732 8.51 -57.51 -32.05
N VAL A 733 9.68 -57.06 -31.62
CA VAL A 733 10.98 -57.63 -32.03
C VAL A 733 11.09 -59.08 -31.54
N SER A 734 10.74 -59.35 -30.28
CA SER A 734 10.78 -60.71 -29.71
C SER A 734 9.85 -61.67 -30.44
N ALA A 735 8.60 -61.28 -30.70
CA ALA A 735 7.63 -62.10 -31.43
C ALA A 735 8.12 -62.40 -32.85
N LYS A 736 8.61 -61.38 -33.57
CA LYS A 736 9.12 -61.56 -34.93
C LYS A 736 10.41 -62.40 -34.98
N ARG A 737 11.25 -62.32 -33.94
CA ARG A 737 12.44 -63.16 -33.79
C ARG A 737 12.05 -64.62 -33.57
N GLN A 738 11.00 -64.89 -32.80
CA GLN A 738 10.47 -66.23 -32.59
C GLN A 738 9.87 -66.81 -33.88
N GLU A 739 9.07 -66.04 -34.62
CA GLU A 739 8.55 -66.43 -35.95
C GLU A 739 9.68 -66.82 -36.92
N LEU A 740 10.81 -66.09 -36.89
CA LEU A 740 11.98 -66.38 -37.74
C LEU A 740 12.71 -67.67 -37.33
N LEU A 741 12.69 -68.03 -36.04
CA LEU A 741 13.30 -69.25 -35.51
C LEU A 741 12.47 -70.50 -35.84
N GLU A 742 11.15 -70.36 -35.87
CA GLU A 742 10.20 -71.45 -36.13
C GLU A 742 9.99 -71.72 -37.64
N GLU A 743 10.39 -70.80 -38.52
CA GLU A 743 10.20 -70.93 -39.98
C GLU A 743 11.36 -71.67 -40.67
N SER A 744 11.02 -72.73 -41.41
CA SER A 744 11.96 -73.64 -42.07
C SER A 744 12.15 -73.35 -43.58
N ARG A 745 11.26 -72.56 -44.21
CA ARG A 745 11.34 -72.26 -45.65
C ARG A 745 12.26 -71.06 -45.95
N PRO A 746 13.29 -71.21 -46.81
CA PRO A 746 14.32 -70.18 -47.02
C PRO A 746 13.78 -68.85 -47.57
N GLU A 747 12.85 -68.87 -48.52
CA GLU A 747 12.25 -67.66 -49.11
C GLU A 747 11.43 -66.85 -48.08
N LYS A 748 10.67 -67.54 -47.21
CA LYS A 748 9.90 -66.89 -46.14
C LYS A 748 10.80 -66.37 -45.03
N ARG A 749 11.88 -67.10 -44.73
CA ARG A 749 12.89 -66.69 -43.74
C ARG A 749 13.60 -65.40 -44.15
N GLN A 750 13.91 -65.22 -45.44
CA GLN A 750 14.47 -63.97 -45.96
C GLN A 750 13.50 -62.79 -45.79
N LYS A 751 12.20 -62.98 -46.06
CA LYS A 751 11.18 -61.96 -45.86
C LYS A 751 11.01 -61.59 -44.37
N LEU A 752 10.98 -62.59 -43.48
CA LEU A 752 10.91 -62.37 -42.03
C LEU A 752 12.16 -61.67 -41.47
N SER A 753 13.34 -61.93 -42.04
CA SER A 753 14.59 -61.23 -41.67
C SER A 753 14.50 -59.72 -41.96
N ILE A 754 13.99 -59.34 -43.14
CA ILE A 754 13.79 -57.94 -43.52
C ILE A 754 12.74 -57.27 -42.61
N GLU A 755 11.68 -57.98 -42.24
CA GLU A 755 10.68 -57.49 -41.29
C GLU A 755 11.26 -57.31 -39.87
N LEU A 756 12.11 -58.23 -39.41
CA LEU A 756 12.80 -58.15 -38.13
C LEU A 756 13.71 -56.91 -38.06
N GLU A 757 14.50 -56.65 -39.11
CA GLU A 757 15.34 -55.45 -39.20
C GLU A 757 14.52 -54.15 -39.13
N LYS A 758 13.35 -54.11 -39.79
CA LYS A 758 12.42 -52.96 -39.69
C LYS A 758 11.90 -52.76 -38.26
N LYS A 759 11.58 -53.85 -37.56
CA LYS A 759 11.13 -53.80 -36.17
C LYS A 759 12.25 -53.39 -35.21
N GLN A 760 13.49 -53.85 -35.44
CA GLN A 760 14.67 -53.44 -34.67
C GLN A 760 14.96 -51.94 -34.84
N LYS A 761 14.92 -51.40 -36.07
CA LYS A 761 15.04 -49.95 -36.30
C LYS A 761 13.93 -49.15 -35.61
N THR A 762 12.74 -49.72 -35.47
CA THR A 762 11.63 -49.10 -34.74
C THR A 762 11.87 -49.09 -33.23
N GLU A 763 12.44 -50.16 -32.66
CA GLU A 763 12.87 -50.20 -31.25
C GLU A 763 13.96 -49.16 -30.98
N GLU A 764 14.97 -49.06 -31.84
CA GLU A 764 16.06 -48.10 -31.70
C GLU A 764 15.56 -46.65 -31.70
N ARG A 765 14.66 -46.29 -32.63
CA ARG A 765 14.00 -44.97 -32.64
C ARG A 765 13.20 -44.70 -31.36
N ALA A 766 12.51 -45.71 -30.82
CA ALA A 766 11.77 -45.58 -29.57
C ALA A 766 12.71 -45.38 -28.36
N ARG A 767 13.87 -46.06 -28.33
CA ARG A 767 14.90 -45.86 -27.30
C ARG A 767 15.49 -44.46 -27.37
N ASN A 768 15.88 -43.99 -28.56
CA ASN A 768 16.42 -42.63 -28.73
C ASN A 768 15.40 -41.56 -28.31
N ALA A 769 14.11 -41.78 -28.58
CA ALA A 769 13.05 -40.90 -28.11
C ALA A 769 12.92 -40.90 -26.58
N LEU A 770 13.05 -42.06 -25.92
CA LEU A 770 13.06 -42.17 -24.45
C LEU A 770 14.29 -41.48 -23.84
N GLU A 771 15.48 -41.68 -24.42
CA GLU A 771 16.71 -41.00 -23.97
C GLU A 771 16.63 -39.48 -24.12
N LYS A 772 16.02 -39.00 -25.22
CA LYS A 772 15.76 -37.57 -25.37
C LYS A 772 14.84 -37.03 -24.26
N GLN A 773 13.78 -37.77 -23.91
CA GLN A 773 12.93 -37.37 -22.78
C GLN A 773 13.69 -37.41 -21.45
N ARG A 774 14.55 -38.42 -21.20
CA ARG A 774 15.43 -38.47 -20.02
C ARG A 774 16.40 -37.27 -19.97
N ALA A 775 16.96 -36.86 -21.11
CA ALA A 775 17.82 -35.69 -21.16
C ALA A 775 17.07 -34.39 -20.83
N GLU A 776 15.83 -34.25 -21.33
CA GLU A 776 14.95 -33.10 -21.03
C GLU A 776 14.58 -33.00 -19.52
N GLN A 777 14.64 -34.10 -18.78
CA GLN A 777 14.36 -34.17 -17.34
C GLN A 777 15.23 -33.21 -16.51
N SER A 778 16.51 -33.05 -16.91
CA SER A 778 17.47 -32.16 -16.24
C SER A 778 17.11 -30.66 -16.32
N SER A 779 16.21 -30.29 -17.24
CA SER A 779 15.76 -28.92 -17.43
C SER A 779 14.53 -28.54 -16.58
N LEU A 780 13.93 -29.51 -15.89
CA LEU A 780 12.78 -29.28 -15.01
C LEU A 780 13.22 -28.63 -13.70
N LYS A 781 12.42 -27.67 -13.22
CA LYS A 781 12.62 -27.04 -11.91
C LYS A 781 11.92 -27.85 -10.82
N LYS A 782 12.35 -27.65 -9.57
CA LYS A 782 11.68 -28.23 -8.39
C LYS A 782 10.26 -27.66 -8.27
N GLY A 783 9.27 -28.55 -8.20
CA GLY A 783 7.87 -28.23 -7.94
C GLY A 783 7.57 -28.04 -6.44
N SER A 784 6.30 -28.17 -6.05
CA SER A 784 5.88 -28.09 -4.65
C SER A 784 6.23 -29.34 -3.81
N GLY A 785 6.65 -30.42 -4.46
CA GLY A 785 6.89 -31.73 -3.82
C GLY A 785 5.67 -32.65 -3.80
N LYS A 786 4.51 -32.21 -4.33
CA LYS A 786 3.31 -33.06 -4.47
C LYS A 786 3.39 -34.07 -5.59
N VAL A 787 4.19 -33.78 -6.60
CA VAL A 787 4.36 -34.62 -7.79
C VAL A 787 5.80 -35.07 -7.79
N GLU A 788 6.00 -36.37 -7.60
CA GLU A 788 7.31 -36.97 -7.73
C GLU A 788 7.68 -37.11 -9.20
N LEU A 789 8.96 -36.89 -9.46
CA LEU A 789 9.50 -36.98 -10.79
C LEU A 789 9.89 -38.44 -11.06
N LEU A 790 9.29 -39.05 -12.08
CA LEU A 790 9.48 -40.47 -12.35
C LEU A 790 10.93 -40.72 -12.80
N ILE A 791 11.65 -41.54 -12.04
CA ILE A 791 12.94 -42.08 -12.46
C ILE A 791 12.64 -43.44 -13.09
N ALA A 792 12.55 -43.47 -14.42
CA ALA A 792 12.46 -44.73 -15.14
C ALA A 792 13.87 -45.28 -15.32
N GLU A 793 14.27 -46.31 -14.56
CA GLU A 793 15.48 -47.11 -14.83
C GLU A 793 15.32 -47.93 -16.13
#